data_AF-A0A2T6KMX7-F1
#
_entry.id   AF-A0A2T6KMX7-F1
#
_cell.length_a   1.000
_cell.length_b   1.000
_cell.length_c   1.000
_cell.angle_alpha   90.00
_cell.angle_beta   90.00
_cell.angle_gamma   90.00
#
_symmetry.space_group_name_H-M   'P 1'
#
loop_
_entity.id
_entity.type
_entity.pdbx_description
1 polymer ?
#
loop_
_entity_poly.entity_id
_entity_poly.type
_entity_poly.pdbx_seq_one_letter_code
_entity_poly.pdbx_strand_id
1 'polypeptide(L)'
;MQILPDLTAPKTYALFTAASKRDWLAYRAVFRGKLPDLIPDQAHIYVRDWLARETGECDPIGLIDMAEADDSLNGLGLVAAALLAMRQGRFAQAATLAERAYAADQHEIFAQRIFLSAKEERRDLHLAVDDWLADRFCSNPFTDVEVIQSRDIYTCCAAWLPAAIGAADDPDTDPWRGPRAQELRRSVLDGDFSYCSRLNCPKIAGRQLPRRDAVGDPQMRRHIDRQTPAIMPDPDRVLLSYDTSCNLSCPSCRVKLISLGRSQATKLDSFYEAHVAPLLTNASRIKITGSGDPFGSNHFRHVLRHLTAQKVEAPRLQLQTNGVLFDARAWDELGLEGHVKSVWVSVDATEPETYAILRRDGDFDRLMANLQFLASKRKAGQIGELRLDFVVQVANFRQMPAFAEMARDIGADGVHFLMLRNWGTFTPEVFQSMAVTFDTHPDHAEFLEVLNDPRLNAPGVDLGNLGQLRQPGAPAVRTTKTPPMGDPKDAKLILVLGVQRTGSNYLFGCLDRVKEFYTLREVFNPLGAFGMTFHKQMGLRHFGALLGQTFTSERDPRLCEYVRADPAETLQHLRGLAAGMGRNAVALKVFDNQLQNANLCNEILSDPAVVPVLLKRQLLASYISRTKARMANVWARKDVTGLRPEIDVDDYLQWQDATIGWYQQLEDAMQRLGKTPINLTYNQITRGSPREMLNALLSQLGQAGVVSMPIRDDFDPPLMRQDTTDDIFDRVANGNTLKNNLRSREQLQIALDIPLRPETRIY
;
A
#
# COMPACT_ATOMS: atom_id res chain seq x y z
N MET A 1 -27.22 -45.23 21.65
CA MET A 1 -26.01 -44.67 22.29
C MET A 1 -24.82 -45.54 21.90
N GLN A 2 -24.14 -45.19 20.81
CA GLN A 2 -22.79 -45.68 20.55
C GLN A 2 -21.84 -44.68 21.21
N ILE A 3 -21.06 -45.15 22.18
CA ILE A 3 -20.02 -44.39 22.87
C ILE A 3 -18.91 -44.17 21.83
N LEU A 4 -18.76 -42.92 21.36
CA LEU A 4 -17.59 -42.53 20.57
C LEU A 4 -16.35 -42.63 21.47
N PRO A 5 -15.23 -43.20 20.98
CA PRO A 5 -14.03 -43.38 21.78
C PRO A 5 -13.42 -42.02 22.16
N ASP A 6 -12.76 -41.98 23.32
CA ASP A 6 -12.03 -40.83 23.86
C ASP A 6 -11.04 -40.26 22.82
N LEU A 7 -11.46 -39.21 22.09
CA LEU A 7 -10.69 -38.60 21.02
C LEU A 7 -9.72 -37.58 21.62
N THR A 8 -8.42 -37.88 21.53
CA THR A 8 -7.35 -36.93 21.85
C THR A 8 -7.53 -35.61 21.10
N ALA A 9 -7.23 -34.46 21.72
CA ALA A 9 -7.39 -33.13 21.12
C ALA A 9 -6.89 -32.97 19.66
N PRO A 10 -5.74 -33.55 19.23
CA PRO A 10 -5.30 -33.47 17.84
C PRO A 10 -6.23 -34.16 16.83
N LYS A 11 -6.87 -35.27 17.22
CA LYS A 11 -7.83 -35.97 16.35
C LYS A 11 -9.12 -35.17 16.19
N THR A 12 -9.58 -34.54 17.27
CA THR A 12 -10.76 -33.68 17.26
C THR A 12 -10.55 -32.44 16.39
N TYR A 13 -9.37 -31.82 16.45
CA TYR A 13 -9.02 -30.70 15.57
C TYR A 13 -8.90 -31.12 14.10
N ALA A 14 -8.34 -32.29 13.80
CA ALA A 14 -8.30 -32.81 12.42
C ALA A 14 -9.72 -33.04 11.83
N LEU A 15 -10.68 -33.51 12.66
CA LEU A 15 -12.07 -33.64 12.23
C LEU A 15 -12.74 -32.27 12.02
N PHE A 16 -12.49 -31.32 12.91
CA PHE A 16 -12.97 -29.94 12.78
C PHE A 16 -12.49 -29.29 11.48
N THR A 17 -11.20 -29.38 11.19
CA THR A 17 -10.61 -28.81 9.96
C THR A 17 -11.18 -29.49 8.71
N ALA A 18 -11.33 -30.82 8.71
CA ALA A 18 -11.93 -31.55 7.59
C ALA A 18 -13.41 -31.16 7.37
N ALA A 19 -14.21 -31.06 8.44
CA ALA A 19 -15.60 -30.62 8.37
C ALA A 19 -15.72 -29.18 7.86
N SER A 20 -14.87 -28.28 8.34
CA SER A 20 -14.87 -26.88 7.91
C SER A 20 -14.55 -26.74 6.42
N LYS A 21 -13.65 -27.58 5.89
CA LYS A 21 -13.30 -27.64 4.46
C LYS A 21 -14.45 -28.16 3.61
N ARG A 22 -15.13 -29.20 4.07
CA ARG A 22 -16.32 -29.77 3.41
C ARG A 22 -17.44 -28.73 3.26
N ASP A 23 -17.71 -27.96 4.32
CA ASP A 23 -18.88 -27.10 4.40
C ASP A 23 -18.63 -25.63 3.98
N TRP A 24 -17.37 -25.27 3.70
CA TRP A 24 -16.96 -23.90 3.37
C TRP A 24 -17.74 -23.26 2.22
N LEU A 25 -17.97 -23.98 1.11
CA LEU A 25 -18.67 -23.41 -0.04
C LEU A 25 -20.14 -23.08 0.26
N ALA A 26 -20.79 -23.91 1.08
CA ALA A 26 -22.16 -23.68 1.53
C ALA A 26 -22.23 -22.47 2.47
N TYR A 27 -21.34 -22.40 3.46
CA TYR A 27 -21.23 -21.24 4.33
C TYR A 27 -20.94 -19.95 3.54
N ARG A 28 -20.04 -20.03 2.56
CA ARG A 28 -19.70 -18.90 1.69
C ARG A 28 -20.87 -18.40 0.86
N ALA A 29 -21.70 -19.30 0.34
CA ALA A 29 -22.93 -18.90 -0.33
C ALA A 29 -23.87 -18.14 0.63
N VAL A 30 -23.98 -18.58 1.88
CA VAL A 30 -24.82 -17.94 2.91
C VAL A 30 -24.36 -16.51 3.20
N PHE A 31 -23.11 -16.28 3.61
CA PHE A 31 -22.69 -14.92 4.00
C PHE A 31 -22.58 -13.97 2.80
N ARG A 32 -22.41 -14.49 1.58
CA ARG A 32 -22.49 -13.71 0.33
C ARG A 32 -23.94 -13.48 -0.15
N GLY A 33 -24.94 -13.90 0.63
CA GLY A 33 -26.35 -13.75 0.28
C GLY A 33 -26.75 -14.45 -1.02
N LYS A 34 -26.04 -15.51 -1.43
CA LYS A 34 -26.38 -16.36 -2.60
C LYS A 34 -27.45 -17.40 -2.25
N LEU A 35 -28.46 -16.95 -1.51
CA LEU A 35 -29.67 -17.69 -1.16
C LEU A 35 -30.83 -17.14 -2.01
N PRO A 36 -31.92 -17.89 -2.20
CA PRO A 36 -33.10 -17.38 -2.90
C PRO A 36 -33.60 -16.07 -2.28
N ASP A 37 -33.77 -16.08 -0.95
CA ASP A 37 -34.22 -14.94 -0.17
C ASP A 37 -33.10 -14.39 0.72
N LEU A 38 -33.19 -13.10 1.04
CA LEU A 38 -32.35 -12.48 2.06
C LEU A 38 -32.97 -12.74 3.43
N ILE A 39 -32.21 -13.38 4.32
CA ILE A 39 -32.64 -13.68 5.68
C ILE A 39 -31.63 -13.05 6.65
N PRO A 40 -32.06 -12.23 7.62
CA PRO A 40 -31.17 -11.62 8.60
C PRO A 40 -30.39 -12.67 9.40
N ASP A 41 -29.15 -12.36 9.78
CA ASP A 41 -28.28 -13.19 10.63
C ASP A 41 -28.04 -14.65 10.18
N GLN A 42 -28.28 -14.98 8.91
CA GLN A 42 -28.19 -16.35 8.41
C GLN A 42 -26.79 -16.98 8.55
N ALA A 43 -25.72 -16.17 8.45
CA ALA A 43 -24.35 -16.63 8.65
C ALA A 43 -24.10 -17.07 10.11
N HIS A 44 -24.62 -16.31 11.08
CA HIS A 44 -24.54 -16.66 12.49
C HIS A 44 -25.32 -17.96 12.78
N ILE A 45 -26.55 -18.06 12.28
CA ILE A 45 -27.38 -19.27 12.41
C ILE A 45 -26.64 -20.48 11.86
N TYR A 46 -26.06 -20.35 10.65
CA TYR A 46 -25.30 -21.42 10.02
C TYR A 46 -24.14 -21.89 10.90
N VAL A 47 -23.28 -20.98 11.38
CA VAL A 47 -22.09 -21.34 12.17
C VAL A 47 -22.48 -21.94 13.52
N ARG A 48 -23.52 -21.41 14.17
CA ARG A 48 -24.05 -21.97 15.43
C ARG A 48 -24.51 -23.41 15.25
N ASP A 49 -25.32 -23.67 14.23
CA ASP A 49 -25.87 -25.01 13.97
C ASP A 49 -24.79 -25.97 13.47
N TRP A 50 -23.82 -25.46 12.71
CA TRP A 50 -22.64 -26.19 12.28
C TRP A 50 -21.77 -26.62 13.48
N LEU A 51 -21.47 -25.72 14.41
CA LEU A 51 -20.76 -26.05 15.65
C LEU A 51 -21.51 -27.11 16.47
N ALA A 52 -22.82 -26.95 16.67
CA ALA A 52 -23.62 -27.91 17.42
C ALA A 52 -23.58 -29.32 16.81
N ARG A 53 -23.48 -29.42 15.47
CA ARG A 53 -23.39 -30.69 14.74
C ARG A 53 -21.99 -31.29 14.74
N GLU A 54 -20.96 -30.48 14.50
CA GLU A 54 -19.61 -30.99 14.19
C GLU A 54 -18.67 -31.00 15.41
N THR A 55 -18.90 -30.16 16.43
CA THR A 55 -17.96 -30.06 17.56
C THR A 55 -18.43 -30.76 18.84
N GLY A 56 -19.70 -31.14 18.98
CA GLY A 56 -20.19 -31.97 20.10
C GLY A 56 -19.64 -31.55 21.49
N GLU A 57 -19.15 -32.51 22.27
CA GLU A 57 -18.47 -32.32 23.57
C GLU A 57 -16.94 -32.06 23.44
N CYS A 58 -16.47 -31.47 22.33
CA CYS A 58 -15.06 -31.11 22.17
C CYS A 58 -14.62 -30.12 23.25
N ASP A 59 -13.38 -30.25 23.75
CA ASP A 59 -12.74 -29.20 24.55
C ASP A 59 -12.59 -27.94 23.68
N PRO A 60 -13.35 -26.86 23.98
CA PRO A 60 -13.31 -25.65 23.17
C PRO A 60 -11.97 -24.93 23.30
N ILE A 61 -11.26 -25.08 24.42
CA ILE A 61 -10.00 -24.37 24.65
C ILE A 61 -8.90 -24.93 23.75
N GLY A 62 -8.70 -26.26 23.77
CA GLY A 62 -7.71 -26.90 22.90
C GLY A 62 -7.96 -26.61 21.41
N LEU A 63 -9.24 -26.56 20.98
CA LEU A 63 -9.60 -26.23 19.61
C LEU A 63 -9.21 -24.78 19.24
N ILE A 64 -9.47 -23.81 20.12
CA ILE A 64 -9.12 -22.40 19.89
C ILE A 64 -7.61 -22.24 19.75
N ASP A 65 -6.83 -22.83 20.66
CA ASP A 65 -5.37 -22.70 20.65
C ASP A 65 -4.75 -23.34 19.40
N MET A 66 -5.29 -24.48 18.95
CA MET A 66 -4.87 -25.11 17.70
C MET A 66 -5.29 -24.31 16.46
N ALA A 67 -6.47 -23.68 16.46
CA ALA A 67 -6.95 -22.84 15.36
C ALA A 67 -6.11 -21.56 15.21
N GLU A 68 -5.67 -20.97 16.33
CA GLU A 68 -4.80 -19.79 16.31
C GLU A 68 -3.43 -20.12 15.69
N ALA A 69 -2.87 -21.30 16.01
CA ALA A 69 -1.59 -21.76 15.49
C ALA A 69 -1.63 -22.34 14.06
N ASP A 70 -2.81 -22.58 13.49
CA ASP A 70 -2.97 -23.18 12.16
C ASP A 70 -3.22 -22.12 11.09
N ASP A 71 -2.17 -21.74 10.37
CA ASP A 71 -2.23 -20.78 9.26
C ASP A 71 -3.06 -21.29 8.06
N SER A 72 -3.34 -22.60 7.98
CA SER A 72 -4.06 -23.21 6.86
C SER A 72 -5.58 -23.27 7.04
N LEU A 73 -6.09 -22.80 8.18
CA LEU A 73 -7.51 -22.86 8.50
C LEU A 73 -8.35 -21.97 7.56
N ASN A 74 -9.44 -22.51 7.03
CA ASN A 74 -10.30 -21.78 6.10
C ASN A 74 -11.27 -20.82 6.82
N GLY A 75 -12.01 -20.02 6.06
CA GLY A 75 -12.91 -19.01 6.62
C GLY A 75 -13.98 -19.56 7.58
N LEU A 76 -14.60 -20.72 7.29
CA LEU A 76 -15.59 -21.31 8.21
C LEU A 76 -14.94 -21.77 9.51
N GLY A 77 -13.79 -22.44 9.44
CA GLY A 77 -13.04 -22.86 10.62
C GLY A 77 -12.60 -21.66 11.47
N LEU A 78 -12.08 -20.61 10.83
CA LEU A 78 -11.67 -19.37 11.50
C LEU A 78 -12.84 -18.69 12.21
N VAL A 79 -13.99 -18.52 11.53
CA VAL A 79 -15.17 -17.89 12.12
C VAL A 79 -15.74 -18.72 13.27
N ALA A 80 -15.79 -20.04 13.12
CA ALA A 80 -16.27 -20.93 14.16
C ALA A 80 -15.36 -20.91 15.40
N ALA A 81 -14.04 -20.96 15.21
CA ALA A 81 -13.07 -20.85 16.30
C ALA A 81 -13.12 -19.44 16.96
N ALA A 82 -13.27 -18.38 16.17
CA ALA A 82 -13.43 -17.02 16.69
C ALA A 82 -14.69 -16.88 17.55
N LEU A 83 -15.82 -17.46 17.12
CA LEU A 83 -17.07 -17.46 17.89
C LEU A 83 -16.92 -18.22 19.22
N LEU A 84 -16.23 -19.37 19.21
CA LEU A 84 -15.92 -20.13 20.42
C LEU A 84 -15.03 -19.31 21.37
N ALA A 85 -13.95 -18.70 20.86
CA ALA A 85 -13.04 -17.86 21.64
C ALA A 85 -13.76 -16.68 22.29
N MET A 86 -14.61 -15.98 21.53
CA MET A 86 -15.43 -14.87 22.03
C MET A 86 -16.34 -15.31 23.19
N ARG A 87 -17.04 -16.44 23.04
CA ARG A 87 -17.93 -16.97 24.08
C ARG A 87 -17.20 -17.38 25.35
N GLN A 88 -15.95 -17.84 25.23
CA GLN A 88 -15.09 -18.17 26.36
C GLN A 88 -14.38 -16.96 26.99
N GLY A 89 -14.58 -15.75 26.47
CA GLY A 89 -13.91 -14.53 26.95
C GLY A 89 -12.44 -14.42 26.52
N ARG A 90 -12.00 -15.20 25.54
CA ARG A 90 -10.65 -15.14 24.95
C ARG A 90 -10.62 -14.10 23.84
N PHE A 91 -10.84 -12.84 24.22
CA PHE A 91 -11.09 -11.76 23.26
C PHE A 91 -9.94 -11.47 22.30
N ALA A 92 -8.70 -11.51 22.78
CA ALA A 92 -7.53 -11.32 21.91
C ALA A 92 -7.48 -12.37 20.78
N GLN A 93 -7.62 -13.65 21.11
CA GLN A 93 -7.64 -14.76 20.14
C GLN A 93 -8.85 -14.66 19.22
N ALA A 94 -10.03 -14.31 19.75
CA ALA A 94 -11.24 -14.12 18.97
C ALA A 94 -11.07 -13.01 17.92
N ALA A 95 -10.46 -11.89 18.30
CA ALA A 95 -10.15 -10.80 17.39
C ALA A 95 -9.17 -11.23 16.30
N THR A 96 -8.08 -11.93 16.65
CA THR A 96 -7.09 -12.45 15.69
C THR A 96 -7.73 -13.39 14.66
N LEU A 97 -8.50 -14.37 15.12
CA LEU A 97 -9.15 -15.37 14.26
C LEU A 97 -10.21 -14.73 13.35
N ALA A 98 -11.02 -13.80 13.88
CA ALA A 98 -12.01 -13.07 13.11
C ALA A 98 -11.37 -12.14 12.07
N GLU A 99 -10.28 -11.46 12.42
CA GLU A 99 -9.49 -10.63 11.50
C GLU A 99 -8.95 -11.44 10.33
N ARG A 100 -8.38 -12.61 10.59
CA ARG A 100 -7.94 -13.55 9.53
C ARG A 100 -9.09 -13.92 8.60
N ALA A 101 -10.29 -14.19 9.14
CA ALA A 101 -11.45 -14.57 8.33
C ALA A 101 -11.91 -13.43 7.39
N TYR A 102 -12.14 -12.21 7.90
CA TYR A 102 -12.60 -11.11 7.04
C TYR A 102 -11.47 -10.51 6.19
N ALA A 103 -10.19 -10.71 6.54
CA ALA A 103 -9.06 -10.38 5.67
C ALA A 103 -9.01 -11.27 4.42
N ALA A 104 -9.45 -12.53 4.54
CA ALA A 104 -9.61 -13.44 3.40
C ALA A 104 -10.83 -13.09 2.53
N ASP A 105 -11.95 -12.66 3.15
CA ASP A 105 -13.12 -12.16 2.42
C ASP A 105 -13.78 -10.99 3.15
N GLN A 106 -13.61 -9.77 2.62
CA GLN A 106 -14.13 -8.53 3.23
C GLN A 106 -15.66 -8.46 3.35
N HIS A 107 -16.39 -9.40 2.76
CA HIS A 107 -17.86 -9.49 2.84
C HIS A 107 -18.32 -10.43 3.95
N GLU A 108 -17.39 -11.06 4.66
CA GLU A 108 -17.67 -11.88 5.83
C GLU A 108 -18.04 -10.97 7.03
N ILE A 109 -19.24 -10.40 6.96
CA ILE A 109 -19.75 -9.45 7.95
C ILE A 109 -19.98 -10.10 9.32
N PHE A 110 -20.14 -11.43 9.39
CA PHE A 110 -20.29 -12.12 10.66
C PHE A 110 -18.96 -12.18 11.42
N ALA A 111 -17.84 -12.45 10.74
CA ALA A 111 -16.51 -12.31 11.34
C ALA A 111 -16.24 -10.87 11.81
N GLN A 112 -16.63 -9.86 11.02
CA GLN A 112 -16.50 -8.46 11.45
C GLN A 112 -17.27 -8.18 12.75
N ARG A 113 -18.44 -8.80 12.93
CA ARG A 113 -19.24 -8.67 14.15
C ARG A 113 -18.55 -9.32 15.34
N ILE A 114 -18.01 -10.53 15.17
CA ILE A 114 -17.20 -11.21 16.21
C ILE A 114 -15.97 -10.38 16.58
N PHE A 115 -15.26 -9.84 15.58
CA PHE A 115 -14.11 -8.97 15.79
C PHE A 115 -14.46 -7.75 16.65
N LEU A 116 -15.53 -7.03 16.30
CA LEU A 116 -15.99 -5.87 17.07
C LEU A 116 -16.44 -6.25 18.48
N SER A 117 -17.18 -7.35 18.64
CA SER A 117 -17.54 -7.86 19.97
C SER A 117 -16.31 -8.17 20.83
N ALA A 118 -15.28 -8.79 20.23
CA ALA A 118 -14.03 -9.06 20.92
C ALA A 118 -13.28 -7.77 21.30
N LYS A 119 -13.28 -6.74 20.44
CA LYS A 119 -12.71 -5.42 20.77
C LYS A 119 -13.47 -4.69 21.87
N GLU A 120 -14.77 -4.92 21.98
CA GLU A 120 -15.61 -4.41 23.08
C GLU A 120 -15.65 -5.35 24.30
N GLU A 121 -14.83 -6.41 24.31
CA GLU A 121 -14.76 -7.44 25.37
C GLU A 121 -16.13 -8.05 25.75
N ARG A 122 -16.99 -8.27 24.74
CA ARG A 122 -18.33 -8.86 24.90
C ARG A 122 -18.41 -10.31 24.44
N ARG A 123 -19.26 -11.08 25.11
CA ARG A 123 -19.56 -12.49 24.79
C ARG A 123 -20.78 -12.68 23.88
N ASP A 124 -21.50 -11.61 23.61
CA ASP A 124 -22.64 -11.56 22.68
C ASP A 124 -22.28 -10.74 21.41
N LEU A 125 -23.22 -10.70 20.47
CA LEU A 125 -23.05 -10.04 19.16
C LEU A 125 -23.74 -8.68 19.07
N HIS A 126 -24.34 -8.20 20.16
CA HIS A 126 -24.99 -6.88 20.18
C HIS A 126 -23.93 -5.82 20.38
N LEU A 127 -23.79 -4.88 19.44
CA LEU A 127 -22.70 -3.91 19.46
C LEU A 127 -23.14 -2.51 19.87
N ALA A 128 -22.22 -1.69 20.40
CA ALA A 128 -22.47 -0.26 20.58
C ALA A 128 -22.79 0.44 19.24
N VAL A 129 -22.33 -0.13 18.12
CA VAL A 129 -22.75 0.32 16.79
C VAL A 129 -24.21 0.02 16.47
N ASP A 130 -24.75 -1.08 16.96
CA ASP A 130 -26.15 -1.46 16.72
C ASP A 130 -27.10 -0.53 17.50
N ASP A 131 -26.76 -0.18 18.75
CA ASP A 131 -27.51 0.82 19.53
C ASP A 131 -27.58 2.17 18.81
N TRP A 132 -26.46 2.61 18.24
CA TRP A 132 -26.42 3.84 17.45
C TRP A 132 -27.19 3.72 16.13
N LEU A 133 -27.27 2.54 15.51
CA LEU A 133 -27.98 2.33 14.24
C LEU A 133 -29.50 2.30 14.40
N ALA A 134 -30.01 1.99 15.60
CA ALA A 134 -31.43 1.76 15.88
C ALA A 134 -32.36 2.90 15.39
N ASP A 135 -31.90 4.14 15.43
CA ASP A 135 -32.62 5.36 15.03
C ASP A 135 -32.01 6.07 13.81
N ARG A 136 -31.06 5.43 13.13
CA ARG A 136 -30.35 6.00 11.95
C ARG A 136 -31.00 5.59 10.64
N PHE A 137 -30.67 6.35 9.60
CA PHE A 137 -31.19 6.11 8.25
C PHE A 137 -30.10 6.22 7.19
N CYS A 138 -30.14 5.31 6.22
CA CYS A 138 -29.31 5.36 5.02
C CYS A 138 -30.21 5.41 3.78
N SER A 139 -30.01 6.42 2.93
CA SER A 139 -30.78 6.58 1.69
C SER A 139 -30.33 5.68 0.54
N ASN A 140 -29.15 5.05 0.63
CA ASN A 140 -28.58 4.30 -0.50
C ASN A 140 -29.53 3.20 -1.01
N PRO A 141 -30.15 2.35 -0.17
CA PRO A 141 -31.05 1.31 -0.65
C PRO A 141 -32.30 1.81 -1.41
N PHE A 142 -32.57 3.11 -1.33
CA PHE A 142 -33.71 3.78 -1.95
C PHE A 142 -33.32 4.64 -3.15
N THR A 143 -32.02 4.87 -3.39
CA THR A 143 -31.56 5.84 -4.40
C THR A 143 -30.38 5.36 -5.25
N ASP A 144 -29.54 4.46 -4.76
CA ASP A 144 -28.33 4.01 -5.43
C ASP A 144 -28.50 2.59 -6.01
N VAL A 145 -27.97 2.38 -7.21
CA VAL A 145 -27.74 1.07 -7.84
C VAL A 145 -26.28 0.98 -8.27
N GLU A 146 -25.64 -0.17 -8.06
CA GLU A 146 -24.36 -0.53 -8.66
C GLU A 146 -24.51 -1.83 -9.46
N VAL A 147 -24.06 -1.82 -10.73
CA VAL A 147 -23.99 -3.00 -11.58
C VAL A 147 -22.54 -3.46 -11.68
N ILE A 148 -22.24 -4.68 -11.27
CA ILE A 148 -20.87 -5.22 -11.23
C ILE A 148 -20.58 -6.23 -12.34
N GLN A 149 -19.35 -6.72 -12.43
CA GLN A 149 -18.87 -7.57 -13.54
C GLN A 149 -19.67 -8.87 -13.71
N SER A 150 -20.22 -9.44 -12.62
CA SER A 150 -21.10 -10.61 -12.68
C SER A 150 -22.51 -10.29 -13.20
N ARG A 151 -22.79 -9.03 -13.55
CA ARG A 151 -24.12 -8.47 -13.88
C ARG A 151 -25.07 -8.37 -12.70
N ASP A 152 -24.62 -8.75 -11.51
CA ASP A 152 -25.36 -8.55 -10.27
C ASP A 152 -25.57 -7.06 -9.99
N ILE A 153 -26.74 -6.74 -9.46
CA ILE A 153 -27.16 -5.42 -9.01
C ILE A 153 -27.09 -5.34 -7.49
N TYR A 154 -26.53 -4.25 -6.98
CA TYR A 154 -26.46 -3.91 -5.56
C TYR A 154 -27.12 -2.55 -5.31
N THR A 155 -27.69 -2.35 -4.11
CA THR A 155 -28.30 -1.06 -3.72
C THR A 155 -27.37 -0.18 -2.87
N CYS A 156 -26.10 -0.56 -2.81
CA CYS A 156 -24.99 0.13 -2.17
C CYS A 156 -23.70 -0.40 -2.81
N CYS A 157 -22.54 0.07 -2.37
CA CYS A 157 -21.29 -0.41 -2.97
C CYS A 157 -21.07 -1.91 -2.70
N ALA A 158 -20.88 -2.66 -3.78
CA ALA A 158 -20.60 -4.09 -3.74
C ALA A 158 -19.31 -4.43 -2.99
N ALA A 159 -18.45 -3.44 -2.70
CA ALA A 159 -17.24 -3.60 -1.89
C ALA A 159 -17.53 -3.96 -0.42
N TRP A 160 -18.71 -3.61 0.12
CA TRP A 160 -19.06 -3.80 1.53
C TRP A 160 -20.51 -4.20 1.78
N LEU A 161 -21.30 -4.37 0.71
CA LEU A 161 -22.61 -5.01 0.74
C LEU A 161 -22.43 -6.46 0.23
N PRO A 162 -22.58 -7.50 1.07
CA PRO A 162 -22.32 -8.88 0.70
C PRO A 162 -23.28 -9.42 -0.36
N ALA A 163 -24.52 -8.94 -0.38
CA ALA A 163 -25.61 -9.57 -1.11
C ALA A 163 -26.17 -8.69 -2.23
N ALA A 164 -26.26 -9.25 -3.43
CA ALA A 164 -26.93 -8.64 -4.57
C ALA A 164 -28.46 -8.71 -4.43
N ILE A 165 -29.17 -7.82 -5.11
CA ILE A 165 -30.65 -7.82 -5.19
C ILE A 165 -31.20 -8.60 -6.39
N GLY A 166 -30.34 -9.00 -7.32
CA GLY A 166 -30.67 -9.77 -8.52
C GLY A 166 -29.67 -9.47 -9.64
N ALA A 167 -29.88 -10.04 -10.83
CA ALA A 167 -29.06 -9.81 -12.01
C ALA A 167 -29.71 -8.77 -12.95
N ALA A 168 -28.90 -7.92 -13.58
CA ALA A 168 -29.40 -6.88 -14.48
C ALA A 168 -30.00 -7.42 -15.78
N ASP A 169 -29.63 -8.64 -16.17
CA ASP A 169 -30.12 -9.34 -17.36
C ASP A 169 -31.14 -10.43 -17.05
N ASP A 170 -31.74 -10.41 -15.84
CA ASP A 170 -32.88 -11.26 -15.52
C ASP A 170 -34.13 -10.81 -16.31
N PRO A 171 -34.70 -11.65 -17.19
CA PRO A 171 -35.87 -11.28 -18.00
C PRO A 171 -37.18 -11.33 -17.22
N ASP A 172 -37.22 -12.03 -16.09
CA ASP A 172 -38.46 -12.38 -15.38
C ASP A 172 -38.73 -11.46 -14.18
N THR A 173 -37.71 -10.73 -13.71
CA THR A 173 -37.81 -9.91 -12.51
C THR A 173 -37.23 -8.51 -12.69
N ASP A 174 -37.74 -7.55 -11.93
CA ASP A 174 -37.09 -6.26 -11.69
C ASP A 174 -36.37 -6.32 -10.33
N PRO A 175 -35.04 -6.54 -10.28
CA PRO A 175 -34.30 -6.64 -9.03
C PRO A 175 -34.47 -5.42 -8.12
N TRP A 176 -34.63 -4.23 -8.69
CA TRP A 176 -34.76 -2.98 -7.93
C TRP A 176 -36.07 -2.91 -7.13
N ARG A 177 -37.14 -3.50 -7.67
CA ARG A 177 -38.47 -3.54 -7.05
C ARG A 177 -38.80 -4.89 -6.41
N GLY A 178 -37.94 -5.89 -6.61
CA GLY A 178 -38.09 -7.25 -6.11
C GLY A 178 -37.96 -7.42 -4.60
N PRO A 179 -38.26 -8.63 -4.09
CA PRO A 179 -38.33 -8.93 -2.65
C PRO A 179 -36.99 -8.71 -1.93
N ARG A 180 -35.86 -8.99 -2.58
CA ARG A 180 -34.53 -8.81 -1.99
C ARG A 180 -34.21 -7.33 -1.73
N ALA A 181 -34.57 -6.45 -2.65
CA ALA A 181 -34.42 -5.01 -2.45
C ALA A 181 -35.36 -4.49 -1.35
N GLN A 182 -36.57 -5.05 -1.26
CA GLN A 182 -37.51 -4.72 -0.18
C GLN A 182 -36.96 -5.12 1.19
N GLU A 183 -36.36 -6.31 1.32
CA GLU A 183 -35.74 -6.75 2.57
C GLU A 183 -34.56 -5.86 3.00
N LEU A 184 -33.68 -5.48 2.07
CA LEU A 184 -32.60 -4.53 2.37
C LEU A 184 -33.14 -3.19 2.87
N ARG A 185 -34.18 -2.66 2.23
CA ARG A 185 -34.85 -1.41 2.66
C ARG A 185 -35.49 -1.57 4.04
N ARG A 186 -36.18 -2.69 4.30
CA ARG A 186 -36.75 -3.01 5.62
C ARG A 186 -35.68 -2.98 6.71
N SER A 187 -34.54 -3.63 6.49
CA SER A 187 -33.45 -3.68 7.48
C SER A 187 -32.94 -2.29 7.89
N VAL A 188 -32.94 -1.30 6.97
CA VAL A 188 -32.55 0.09 7.27
C VAL A 188 -33.67 0.84 7.99
N LEU A 189 -34.92 0.64 7.59
CA LEU A 189 -36.09 1.27 8.21
C LEU A 189 -36.30 0.79 9.66
N ASP A 190 -35.92 -0.45 9.97
CA ASP A 190 -36.06 -1.03 11.31
C ASP A 190 -34.83 -0.80 12.19
N GLY A 191 -33.70 -0.34 11.62
CA GLY A 191 -32.47 -0.03 12.37
C GLY A 191 -31.56 -1.24 12.58
N ASP A 192 -31.89 -2.35 11.93
CA ASP A 192 -31.21 -3.63 11.98
C ASP A 192 -29.89 -3.59 11.17
N PHE A 193 -29.96 -3.07 9.94
CA PHE A 193 -28.81 -2.99 9.02
C PHE A 193 -28.08 -4.34 8.84
N SER A 194 -28.69 -5.51 9.09
CA SER A 194 -28.04 -6.83 9.13
C SER A 194 -27.13 -7.15 7.94
N TYR A 195 -27.37 -6.53 6.78
CA TYR A 195 -26.59 -6.73 5.56
C TYR A 195 -25.46 -5.73 5.36
N CYS A 196 -25.31 -4.72 6.22
CA CYS A 196 -24.31 -3.67 6.05
C CYS A 196 -23.03 -4.01 6.84
N SER A 197 -21.87 -3.90 6.19
CA SER A 197 -20.60 -3.99 6.89
C SER A 197 -20.44 -2.87 7.92
N ARG A 198 -20.04 -3.22 9.15
CA ARG A 198 -19.73 -2.24 10.21
C ARG A 198 -18.32 -1.64 10.06
N LEU A 199 -17.38 -2.40 9.50
CA LEU A 199 -15.98 -1.98 9.35
C LEU A 199 -15.72 -1.25 8.02
N ASN A 200 -16.27 -1.76 6.92
CA ASN A 200 -15.90 -1.30 5.58
C ASN A 200 -16.82 -0.21 5.02
N CYS A 201 -18.05 -0.09 5.51
CA CYS A 201 -18.98 0.96 5.13
C CYS A 201 -18.54 2.29 5.76
N PRO A 202 -18.14 3.31 4.97
CA PRO A 202 -17.63 4.57 5.52
C PRO A 202 -18.68 5.32 6.35
N LYS A 203 -19.98 5.22 5.99
CA LYS A 203 -21.07 5.89 6.72
C LYS A 203 -21.31 5.29 8.11
N ILE A 204 -21.14 3.98 8.26
CA ILE A 204 -21.33 3.27 9.53
C ILE A 204 -20.07 3.40 10.38
N ALA A 205 -18.91 3.03 9.83
CA ALA A 205 -17.61 3.15 10.49
C ALA A 205 -17.37 4.58 10.99
N GLY A 206 -17.60 5.59 10.15
CA GLY A 206 -17.41 7.00 10.49
C GLY A 206 -18.53 7.63 11.31
N ARG A 207 -19.59 6.90 11.69
CA ARG A 207 -20.75 7.43 12.43
C ARG A 207 -21.45 8.61 11.74
N GLN A 208 -21.57 8.57 10.42
CA GLN A 208 -22.02 9.69 9.58
C GLN A 208 -23.48 9.59 9.13
N LEU A 209 -24.20 8.52 9.48
CA LEU A 209 -25.62 8.41 9.14
C LEU A 209 -26.44 9.43 9.94
N PRO A 210 -27.40 10.12 9.30
CA PRO A 210 -28.32 11.00 10.02
C PRO A 210 -29.29 10.18 10.86
N ARG A 211 -29.79 10.78 11.94
CA ARG A 211 -30.98 10.31 12.63
C ARG A 211 -32.17 10.35 11.69
N ARG A 212 -33.12 9.42 11.85
CA ARG A 212 -34.36 9.38 11.07
C ARG A 212 -35.12 10.69 11.15
N ASP A 213 -35.29 11.25 12.34
CA ASP A 213 -35.99 12.52 12.58
C ASP A 213 -35.35 13.73 11.87
N ALA A 214 -34.04 13.70 11.66
CA ALA A 214 -33.27 14.76 10.99
C ALA A 214 -33.27 14.66 9.45
N VAL A 215 -33.85 13.61 8.86
CA VAL A 215 -33.94 13.48 7.39
C VAL A 215 -34.98 14.47 6.84
N GLY A 216 -34.50 15.50 6.15
CA GLY A 216 -35.33 16.54 5.54
C GLY A 216 -35.77 16.30 4.10
N ASP A 217 -35.18 15.32 3.40
CA ASP A 217 -35.56 14.99 2.02
C ASP A 217 -37.01 14.46 1.99
N PRO A 218 -37.94 15.10 1.24
CA PRO A 218 -39.35 14.73 1.26
C PRO A 218 -39.64 13.30 0.80
N GLN A 219 -38.87 12.79 -0.17
CA GLN A 219 -39.07 11.44 -0.69
C GLN A 219 -38.58 10.39 0.32
N MET A 220 -37.40 10.59 0.91
CA MET A 220 -36.89 9.73 1.98
C MET A 220 -37.80 9.78 3.21
N ARG A 221 -38.38 10.95 3.52
CA ARG A 221 -39.32 11.09 4.62
C ARG A 221 -40.54 10.20 4.46
N ARG A 222 -41.15 10.16 3.26
CA ARG A 222 -42.27 9.25 2.95
C ARG A 222 -41.93 7.79 3.23
N HIS A 223 -40.73 7.34 2.83
CA HIS A 223 -40.29 5.97 3.11
C HIS A 223 -40.15 5.70 4.61
N ILE A 224 -39.56 6.63 5.37
CA ILE A 224 -39.32 6.45 6.81
C ILE A 224 -40.62 6.50 7.61
N ASP A 225 -41.55 7.37 7.23
CA ASP A 225 -42.86 7.49 7.85
C ASP A 225 -43.80 6.34 7.42
N ARG A 226 -43.25 5.36 6.67
CA ARG A 226 -43.94 4.19 6.13
C ARG A 226 -45.17 4.56 5.29
N GLN A 227 -45.11 5.73 4.65
CA GLN A 227 -46.04 6.13 3.60
C GLN A 227 -45.59 5.48 2.30
N THR A 228 -46.10 4.29 2.03
CA THR A 228 -45.73 3.50 0.85
C THR A 228 -46.11 4.25 -0.42
N PRO A 229 -45.15 4.68 -1.28
CA PRO A 229 -45.50 5.16 -2.60
C PRO A 229 -46.11 4.00 -3.40
N ALA A 230 -47.10 4.29 -4.25
CA ALA A 230 -47.78 3.27 -5.04
C ALA A 230 -46.82 2.40 -5.86
N ILE A 231 -45.69 2.99 -6.30
CA ILE A 231 -44.61 2.30 -7.01
C ILE A 231 -43.27 2.90 -6.53
N MET A 232 -42.26 2.07 -6.34
CA MET A 232 -40.89 2.52 -6.05
C MET A 232 -40.32 3.29 -7.26
N PRO A 233 -39.86 4.54 -7.10
CA PRO A 233 -39.23 5.31 -8.18
C PRO A 233 -37.96 4.65 -8.71
N ASP A 234 -37.54 5.05 -9.91
CA ASP A 234 -36.26 4.62 -10.49
C ASP A 234 -35.06 5.06 -9.61
N PRO A 235 -33.91 4.37 -9.69
CA PRO A 235 -32.72 4.78 -8.97
C PRO A 235 -32.25 6.17 -9.43
N ASP A 236 -31.97 7.03 -8.45
CA ASP A 236 -31.43 8.38 -8.70
C ASP A 236 -29.95 8.34 -9.09
N ARG A 237 -29.21 7.39 -8.53
CA ARG A 237 -27.78 7.22 -8.77
C ARG A 237 -27.44 5.81 -9.25
N VAL A 238 -26.74 5.73 -10.37
CA VAL A 238 -26.34 4.45 -10.97
C VAL A 238 -24.82 4.40 -11.14
N LEU A 239 -24.19 3.37 -10.59
CA LEU A 239 -22.76 3.10 -10.63
C LEU A 239 -22.49 1.96 -11.62
N LEU A 240 -21.64 2.23 -12.61
CA LEU A 240 -21.26 1.25 -13.62
C LEU A 240 -19.90 0.65 -13.25
N SER A 241 -19.90 -0.59 -12.77
CA SER A 241 -18.72 -1.32 -12.27
C SER A 241 -18.55 -2.69 -12.93
N TYR A 242 -19.10 -2.86 -14.14
CA TYR A 242 -19.14 -4.17 -14.81
C TYR A 242 -18.05 -4.40 -15.87
N ASP A 243 -17.29 -3.37 -16.24
CA ASP A 243 -16.06 -3.53 -17.03
C ASP A 243 -14.84 -3.19 -16.17
N THR A 244 -13.93 -4.14 -16.05
CA THR A 244 -12.71 -3.99 -15.26
C THR A 244 -11.52 -3.51 -16.08
N SER A 245 -11.68 -3.22 -17.38
CA SER A 245 -10.59 -2.74 -18.25
C SER A 245 -9.93 -1.46 -17.71
N CYS A 246 -8.60 -1.41 -17.72
CA CYS A 246 -7.81 -0.25 -17.29
C CYS A 246 -6.45 -0.25 -17.98
N ASN A 247 -5.90 0.94 -18.22
CA ASN A 247 -4.56 1.14 -18.77
C ASN A 247 -3.42 0.95 -17.73
N LEU A 248 -3.76 0.70 -16.46
CA LEU A 248 -2.80 0.45 -15.38
C LEU A 248 -2.96 -0.96 -14.80
N SER A 249 -1.90 -1.48 -14.17
CA SER A 249 -1.89 -2.76 -13.45
C SER A 249 -1.63 -2.61 -11.94
N CYS A 250 -2.32 -1.65 -11.31
CA CYS A 250 -2.23 -1.33 -9.88
C CYS A 250 -2.36 -2.60 -9.01
N PRO A 251 -1.38 -2.95 -8.15
CA PRO A 251 -1.37 -4.22 -7.41
C PRO A 251 -2.56 -4.42 -6.46
N SER A 252 -3.09 -3.34 -5.90
CA SER A 252 -4.27 -3.39 -5.02
C SER A 252 -5.58 -3.66 -5.77
N CYS A 253 -5.59 -3.52 -7.10
CA CYS A 253 -6.80 -3.68 -7.91
C CYS A 253 -6.78 -4.95 -8.77
N ARG A 254 -5.61 -5.38 -9.25
CA ARG A 254 -5.48 -6.49 -10.21
C ARG A 254 -4.08 -7.09 -10.23
N VAL A 255 -4.00 -8.35 -10.63
CA VAL A 255 -2.71 -9.08 -10.76
C VAL A 255 -1.98 -8.78 -12.08
N LYS A 256 -2.70 -8.32 -13.12
CA LYS A 256 -2.15 -7.97 -14.44
C LYS A 256 -2.98 -6.89 -15.12
N LEU A 257 -2.43 -6.28 -16.17
CA LEU A 257 -3.16 -5.36 -17.04
C LEU A 257 -4.40 -6.05 -17.64
N ILE A 258 -5.53 -5.35 -17.65
CA ILE A 258 -6.79 -5.84 -18.21
C ILE A 258 -7.22 -4.89 -19.32
N SER A 259 -7.27 -5.38 -20.55
CA SER A 259 -7.77 -4.65 -21.70
C SER A 259 -8.60 -5.61 -22.54
N LEU A 260 -9.90 -5.38 -22.61
CA LEU A 260 -10.79 -6.20 -23.42
C LEU A 260 -10.56 -5.95 -24.92
N GLY A 261 -10.56 -7.04 -25.69
CA GLY A 261 -10.54 -6.96 -27.14
C GLY A 261 -11.87 -6.47 -27.71
N ARG A 262 -11.89 -6.09 -29.00
CA ARG A 262 -13.07 -5.52 -29.67
C ARG A 262 -14.33 -6.38 -29.51
N SER A 263 -14.24 -7.70 -29.68
CA SER A 263 -15.40 -8.59 -29.58
C SER A 263 -16.01 -8.64 -28.18
N GLN A 264 -15.18 -8.57 -27.13
CA GLN A 264 -15.63 -8.54 -25.74
C GLN A 264 -16.26 -7.18 -25.40
N ALA A 265 -15.65 -6.09 -25.85
CA ALA A 265 -16.22 -4.75 -25.71
C ALA A 265 -17.59 -4.65 -26.38
N THR A 266 -17.77 -5.17 -27.60
CA THR A 266 -19.07 -5.19 -28.28
C THR A 266 -20.13 -5.98 -27.53
N LYS A 267 -19.78 -7.08 -26.86
CA LYS A 267 -20.73 -7.80 -26.00
C LYS A 267 -21.17 -6.97 -24.79
N LEU A 268 -20.26 -6.18 -24.22
CA LEU A 268 -20.59 -5.25 -23.15
C LEU A 268 -21.42 -4.08 -23.66
N ASP A 269 -21.17 -3.57 -24.87
CA ASP A 269 -22.00 -2.56 -25.52
C ASP A 269 -23.44 -3.07 -25.67
N SER A 270 -23.63 -4.30 -26.18
CA SER A 270 -24.97 -4.91 -26.29
C SER A 270 -25.65 -5.11 -24.93
N PHE A 271 -24.90 -5.53 -23.90
CA PHE A 271 -25.41 -5.66 -22.54
C PHE A 271 -25.83 -4.30 -21.96
N TYR A 272 -25.03 -3.25 -22.21
CA TYR A 272 -25.34 -1.90 -21.78
C TYR A 272 -26.65 -1.41 -22.39
N GLU A 273 -26.79 -1.51 -23.73
CA GLU A 273 -27.99 -1.02 -24.43
C GLU A 273 -29.26 -1.78 -24.00
N ALA A 274 -29.16 -3.09 -23.79
CA ALA A 274 -30.32 -3.92 -23.42
C ALA A 274 -30.73 -3.78 -21.95
N HIS A 275 -29.77 -3.64 -21.02
CA HIS A 275 -30.03 -3.86 -19.59
C HIS A 275 -29.62 -2.69 -18.69
N VAL A 276 -28.62 -1.90 -19.08
CA VAL A 276 -28.09 -0.82 -18.23
C VAL A 276 -28.65 0.54 -18.62
N ALA A 277 -28.70 0.86 -19.91
CA ALA A 277 -29.20 2.13 -20.42
C ALA A 277 -30.63 2.47 -19.91
N PRO A 278 -31.58 1.51 -19.80
CA PRO A 278 -32.89 1.78 -19.21
C PRO A 278 -32.82 2.33 -17.78
N LEU A 279 -31.89 1.82 -16.95
CA LEU A 279 -31.68 2.28 -15.57
C LEU A 279 -31.15 3.72 -15.49
N LEU A 280 -30.53 4.22 -16.55
CA LEU A 280 -29.92 5.56 -16.59
C LEU A 280 -30.89 6.67 -17.00
N THR A 281 -32.07 6.31 -17.54
CA THR A 281 -33.03 7.23 -18.14
C THR A 281 -33.37 8.39 -17.19
N ASN A 282 -33.74 8.07 -15.95
CA ASN A 282 -34.16 9.03 -14.93
C ASN A 282 -33.06 9.31 -13.88
N ALA A 283 -31.86 8.75 -14.05
CA ALA A 283 -30.78 8.92 -13.09
C ALA A 283 -30.18 10.34 -13.18
N SER A 284 -30.16 11.05 -12.05
CA SER A 284 -29.52 12.36 -11.93
C SER A 284 -28.01 12.26 -11.68
N ARG A 285 -27.51 11.06 -11.35
CA ARG A 285 -26.11 10.78 -11.06
C ARG A 285 -25.68 9.45 -11.68
N ILE A 286 -24.72 9.49 -12.60
CA ILE A 286 -24.18 8.31 -13.27
C ILE A 286 -22.69 8.25 -12.99
N LYS A 287 -22.22 7.19 -12.33
CA LYS A 287 -20.80 7.02 -12.01
C LYS A 287 -20.13 6.04 -12.96
N ILE A 288 -19.05 6.49 -13.61
CA ILE A 288 -18.22 5.68 -14.52
C ILE A 288 -16.75 5.89 -14.14
N THR A 289 -16.04 4.91 -13.60
CA THR A 289 -16.46 3.54 -13.22
C THR A 289 -15.95 3.19 -11.83
N GLY A 290 -16.55 2.18 -11.18
CA GLY A 290 -16.07 1.65 -9.91
C GLY A 290 -15.03 0.52 -10.00
N SER A 291 -14.76 -0.06 -11.17
CA SER A 291 -13.92 -1.29 -11.27
C SER A 291 -12.87 -1.31 -12.40
N GLY A 292 -12.84 -0.28 -13.24
CA GLY A 292 -11.88 -0.09 -14.33
C GLY A 292 -11.38 1.35 -14.43
N ASP A 293 -11.02 1.79 -15.63
CA ASP A 293 -10.81 3.20 -15.93
C ASP A 293 -11.66 3.62 -17.14
N PRO A 294 -12.42 4.73 -17.06
CA PRO A 294 -13.33 5.17 -18.13
C PRO A 294 -12.60 5.47 -19.45
N PHE A 295 -11.33 5.90 -19.37
CA PHE A 295 -10.52 6.26 -20.53
C PHE A 295 -9.61 5.10 -20.97
N GLY A 296 -9.31 4.14 -20.09
CA GLY A 296 -8.64 2.89 -20.45
C GLY A 296 -9.56 1.84 -21.06
N SER A 297 -10.88 1.96 -20.87
CA SER A 297 -11.89 1.03 -21.39
C SER A 297 -12.48 1.49 -22.73
N ASN A 298 -12.42 0.61 -23.75
CA ASN A 298 -13.11 0.85 -25.03
C ASN A 298 -14.64 0.89 -24.86
N HIS A 299 -15.18 0.05 -23.98
CA HIS A 299 -16.61 -0.01 -23.69
C HIS A 299 -17.08 1.26 -22.98
N PHE A 300 -16.40 1.70 -21.91
CA PHE A 300 -16.82 2.92 -21.22
C PHE A 300 -16.62 4.18 -22.06
N ARG A 301 -15.64 4.22 -22.98
CA ARG A 301 -15.60 5.28 -24.01
C ARG A 301 -16.83 5.26 -24.92
N HIS A 302 -17.36 4.09 -25.26
CA HIS A 302 -18.62 3.97 -26.01
C HIS A 302 -19.82 4.46 -25.17
N VAL A 303 -19.94 4.02 -23.91
CA VAL A 303 -20.98 4.50 -22.98
C VAL A 303 -20.93 6.01 -22.79
N LEU A 304 -19.73 6.59 -22.59
CA LEU A 304 -19.57 8.04 -22.42
C LEU A 304 -20.05 8.81 -23.65
N ARG A 305 -19.68 8.38 -24.86
CA ARG A 305 -20.19 8.98 -26.11
C ARG A 305 -21.72 8.89 -26.22
N HIS A 306 -22.30 7.76 -25.82
CA HIS A 306 -23.75 7.61 -25.83
C HIS A 306 -24.40 8.60 -24.85
N LEU A 307 -23.87 8.72 -23.63
CA LEU A 307 -24.41 9.61 -22.60
C LEU A 307 -24.25 11.10 -22.91
N THR A 308 -23.14 11.51 -23.52
CA THR A 308 -22.86 12.91 -23.89
C THR A 308 -23.54 13.34 -25.19
N ALA A 309 -23.99 12.39 -26.02
CA ALA A 309 -24.84 12.70 -27.18
C ALA A 309 -26.27 13.13 -26.79
N GLN A 310 -26.69 12.85 -25.55
CA GLN A 310 -28.02 13.19 -25.04
C GLN A 310 -28.02 14.60 -24.45
N LYS A 311 -29.03 15.42 -24.78
CA LYS A 311 -29.22 16.70 -24.09
C LYS A 311 -29.66 16.45 -22.65
N VAL A 312 -29.00 17.12 -21.70
CA VAL A 312 -29.31 17.05 -20.28
C VAL A 312 -29.54 18.46 -19.73
N GLU A 313 -30.50 18.60 -18.82
CA GLU A 313 -30.79 19.87 -18.13
C GLU A 313 -29.69 20.23 -17.12
N ALA A 314 -28.98 19.23 -16.60
CA ALA A 314 -27.90 19.41 -15.64
C ALA A 314 -26.80 18.33 -15.80
N PRO A 315 -25.53 18.66 -15.46
CA PRO A 315 -24.46 17.69 -15.40
C PRO A 315 -24.78 16.52 -14.45
N ARG A 316 -24.63 15.30 -14.95
CA ARG A 316 -24.95 14.07 -14.19
C ARG A 316 -23.82 13.05 -14.13
N LEU A 317 -22.72 13.24 -14.86
CA LEU A 317 -21.59 12.29 -14.88
C LEU A 317 -20.64 12.49 -13.70
N GLN A 318 -20.40 11.42 -12.96
CA GLN A 318 -19.32 11.29 -11.99
C GLN A 318 -18.24 10.38 -12.58
N LEU A 319 -17.08 10.94 -12.91
CA LEU A 319 -15.99 10.19 -13.50
C LEU A 319 -15.01 9.77 -12.40
N GLN A 320 -14.76 8.48 -12.25
CA GLN A 320 -13.68 7.97 -11.39
C GLN A 320 -12.61 7.33 -12.27
N THR A 321 -11.37 7.85 -12.18
CA THR A 321 -10.28 7.51 -13.10
C THR A 321 -8.93 7.49 -12.40
N ASN A 322 -7.93 6.82 -12.99
CA ASN A 322 -6.52 6.98 -12.61
C ASN A 322 -5.89 8.28 -13.12
N GLY A 323 -6.56 9.02 -14.01
CA GLY A 323 -6.17 10.34 -14.49
C GLY A 323 -5.13 10.36 -15.62
N VAL A 324 -4.40 9.28 -15.89
CA VAL A 324 -3.29 9.27 -16.87
C VAL A 324 -3.79 9.50 -18.31
N LEU A 325 -4.96 8.97 -18.65
CA LEU A 325 -5.56 9.14 -19.99
C LEU A 325 -6.63 10.23 -20.05
N PHE A 326 -6.80 11.03 -18.98
CA PHE A 326 -7.79 12.10 -18.92
C PHE A 326 -7.18 13.46 -19.28
N ASP A 327 -6.82 13.60 -20.55
CA ASP A 327 -6.25 14.84 -21.11
C ASP A 327 -7.31 15.66 -21.89
N ALA A 328 -6.89 16.83 -22.41
CA ALA A 328 -7.74 17.71 -23.20
C ALA A 328 -8.33 17.02 -24.44
N ARG A 329 -7.56 16.13 -25.08
CA ARG A 329 -8.04 15.38 -26.23
C ARG A 329 -9.18 14.44 -25.84
N ALA A 330 -9.03 13.69 -24.75
CA ALA A 330 -10.10 12.80 -24.26
C ALA A 330 -11.36 13.58 -23.85
N TRP A 331 -11.18 14.77 -23.24
CA TRP A 331 -12.29 15.67 -22.90
C TRP A 331 -13.11 16.08 -24.13
N ASP A 332 -12.43 16.52 -25.19
CA ASP A 332 -13.06 17.00 -26.42
C ASP A 332 -13.66 15.84 -27.25
N GLU A 333 -12.91 14.74 -27.43
CA GLU A 333 -13.36 13.58 -28.21
C GLU A 333 -14.62 12.91 -27.64
N LEU A 334 -14.81 13.00 -26.31
CA LEU A 334 -15.96 12.42 -25.63
C LEU A 334 -17.07 13.43 -25.36
N GLY A 335 -16.91 14.70 -25.71
CA GLY A 335 -17.93 15.74 -25.53
C GLY A 335 -18.34 15.93 -24.07
N LEU A 336 -17.37 15.95 -23.14
CA LEU A 336 -17.66 15.94 -21.70
C LEU A 336 -18.20 17.29 -21.17
N GLU A 337 -17.99 18.38 -21.90
CA GLU A 337 -18.43 19.71 -21.50
C GLU A 337 -19.95 19.78 -21.30
N GLY A 338 -20.39 20.32 -20.16
CA GLY A 338 -21.81 20.38 -19.79
C GLY A 338 -22.38 19.09 -19.17
N HIS A 339 -21.62 17.99 -19.16
CA HIS A 339 -22.10 16.70 -18.63
C HIS A 339 -21.45 16.28 -17.30
N VAL A 340 -20.26 16.79 -16.98
CA VAL A 340 -19.46 16.34 -15.84
C VAL A 340 -19.84 17.05 -14.54
N LYS A 341 -20.47 16.30 -13.65
CA LYS A 341 -20.83 16.74 -12.28
C LYS A 341 -19.63 16.70 -11.35
N SER A 342 -18.84 15.62 -11.38
CA SER A 342 -17.68 15.47 -10.52
C SER A 342 -16.61 14.57 -11.14
N VAL A 343 -15.34 14.83 -10.86
CA VAL A 343 -14.20 13.98 -11.24
C VAL A 343 -13.44 13.57 -9.99
N TRP A 344 -13.27 12.26 -9.82
CA TRP A 344 -12.55 11.64 -8.70
C TRP A 344 -11.31 10.93 -9.25
N VAL A 345 -10.13 11.49 -8.97
CA VAL A 345 -8.86 10.99 -9.53
C VAL A 345 -8.09 10.19 -8.50
N SER A 346 -7.83 8.94 -8.83
CA SER A 346 -7.14 7.96 -8.02
C SER A 346 -5.61 8.09 -8.20
N VAL A 347 -4.91 8.67 -7.21
CA VAL A 347 -3.48 9.03 -7.33
C VAL A 347 -2.57 8.17 -6.43
N ASP A 348 -2.95 7.94 -5.17
CA ASP A 348 -2.26 7.11 -4.15
C ASP A 348 -0.81 7.48 -3.77
N ALA A 349 -0.23 8.55 -4.30
CA ALA A 349 1.15 8.93 -4.00
C ALA A 349 1.38 10.44 -4.22
N THR A 350 2.39 10.98 -3.54
CA THR A 350 2.94 12.33 -3.78
C THR A 350 4.29 12.30 -4.48
N GLU A 351 4.93 11.13 -4.53
CA GLU A 351 6.28 10.95 -5.07
C GLU A 351 6.25 9.95 -6.24
N PRO A 352 7.03 10.19 -7.31
CA PRO A 352 7.09 9.30 -8.48
C PRO A 352 7.47 7.85 -8.12
N GLU A 353 8.37 7.66 -7.16
CA GLU A 353 8.85 6.34 -6.76
C GLU A 353 7.75 5.51 -6.08
N THR A 354 6.99 6.12 -5.18
CA THR A 354 5.82 5.49 -4.55
C THR A 354 4.71 5.26 -5.58
N TYR A 355 4.48 6.23 -6.47
CA TYR A 355 3.51 6.10 -7.55
C TYR A 355 3.83 4.92 -8.47
N ALA A 356 5.10 4.73 -8.88
CA ALA A 356 5.50 3.64 -9.76
C ALA A 356 5.26 2.24 -9.16
N ILE A 357 5.28 2.13 -7.82
CA ILE A 357 4.96 0.88 -7.10
C ILE A 357 3.45 0.64 -7.09
N LEU A 358 2.67 1.67 -6.74
CA LEU A 358 1.24 1.54 -6.46
C LEU A 358 0.36 1.64 -7.71
N ARG A 359 0.76 2.45 -8.67
CA ARG A 359 0.09 2.76 -9.92
C ARG A 359 0.93 2.28 -11.11
N ARG A 360 1.29 0.99 -11.08
CA ARG A 360 2.12 0.33 -12.11
C ARG A 360 1.61 0.63 -13.53
N ASP A 361 2.55 0.90 -14.43
CA ASP A 361 2.35 1.34 -15.82
C ASP A 361 1.87 2.79 -15.98
N GLY A 362 1.75 3.52 -14.87
CA GLY A 362 1.36 4.92 -14.88
C GLY A 362 2.52 5.85 -15.17
N ASP A 363 2.21 6.98 -15.78
CA ASP A 363 3.13 8.09 -16.02
C ASP A 363 2.78 9.22 -15.05
N PHE A 364 3.64 9.42 -14.04
CA PHE A 364 3.39 10.39 -12.97
C PHE A 364 3.42 11.83 -13.50
N ASP A 365 4.35 12.16 -14.40
CA ASP A 365 4.46 13.51 -14.94
C ASP A 365 3.24 13.84 -15.81
N ARG A 366 2.79 12.88 -16.63
CA ARG A 366 1.54 13.02 -17.39
C ARG A 366 0.33 13.16 -16.47
N LEU A 367 0.26 12.38 -15.39
CA LEU A 367 -0.81 12.52 -14.41
C LEU A 367 -0.83 13.93 -13.82
N MET A 368 0.31 14.46 -13.38
CA MET A 368 0.40 15.81 -12.80
C MET A 368 -0.04 16.89 -13.80
N ALA A 369 0.35 16.76 -15.07
CA ALA A 369 -0.12 17.66 -16.14
C ALA A 369 -1.65 17.58 -16.33
N ASN A 370 -2.21 16.36 -16.33
CA ASN A 370 -3.65 16.17 -16.45
C ASN A 370 -4.42 16.69 -15.23
N LEU A 371 -3.88 16.56 -14.01
CA LEU A 371 -4.47 17.14 -12.81
C LEU A 371 -4.57 18.67 -12.90
N GLN A 372 -3.53 19.33 -13.43
CA GLN A 372 -3.57 20.78 -13.70
C GLN A 372 -4.63 21.15 -14.76
N PHE A 373 -4.74 20.34 -15.82
CA PHE A 373 -5.81 20.51 -16.81
C PHE A 373 -7.21 20.37 -16.17
N LEU A 374 -7.45 19.34 -15.37
CA LEU A 374 -8.74 19.14 -14.69
C LEU A 374 -9.04 20.25 -13.68
N ALA A 375 -8.04 20.74 -12.96
CA ALA A 375 -8.19 21.90 -12.08
C ALA A 375 -8.61 23.15 -12.86
N SER A 376 -8.08 23.36 -14.06
CA SER A 376 -8.51 24.48 -14.93
C SER A 376 -9.99 24.35 -15.34
N LYS A 377 -10.45 23.13 -15.66
CA LYS A 377 -11.86 22.85 -15.99
C LYS A 377 -12.78 23.04 -14.78
N ARG A 378 -12.32 22.63 -13.60
CA ARG A 378 -13.01 22.89 -12.33
C ARG A 378 -13.15 24.39 -12.05
N LYS A 379 -12.06 25.14 -12.19
CA LYS A 379 -12.04 26.61 -12.02
C LYS A 379 -12.95 27.34 -13.02
N ALA A 380 -13.07 26.82 -14.24
CA ALA A 380 -13.97 27.34 -15.26
C ALA A 380 -15.46 26.97 -15.04
N GLY A 381 -15.79 26.20 -14.00
CA GLY A 381 -17.16 25.72 -13.73
C GLY A 381 -17.63 24.59 -14.65
N GLN A 382 -16.74 24.03 -15.48
CA GLN A 382 -17.04 22.93 -16.40
C GLN A 382 -17.02 21.56 -15.70
N ILE A 383 -16.39 21.49 -14.52
CA ILE A 383 -16.48 20.37 -13.56
C ILE A 383 -17.07 20.93 -12.27
N GLY A 384 -18.09 20.26 -11.71
CA GLY A 384 -18.72 20.70 -10.46
C GLY A 384 -17.87 20.44 -9.21
N GLU A 385 -17.19 19.30 -9.15
CA GLU A 385 -16.28 18.90 -8.05
C GLU A 385 -15.07 18.14 -8.62
N LEU A 386 -13.86 18.49 -8.18
CA LEU A 386 -12.63 17.74 -8.42
C LEU A 386 -12.10 17.20 -7.09
N ARG A 387 -12.01 15.88 -6.96
CA ARG A 387 -11.53 15.20 -5.75
C ARG A 387 -10.37 14.28 -6.07
N LEU A 388 -9.38 14.18 -5.18
CA LEU A 388 -8.32 13.19 -5.29
C LEU A 388 -8.55 12.04 -4.31
N ASP A 389 -8.34 10.81 -4.76
CA ASP A 389 -8.55 9.59 -3.97
C ASP A 389 -7.20 8.94 -3.64
N PHE A 390 -7.11 8.40 -2.42
CA PHE A 390 -5.90 7.80 -1.88
C PHE A 390 -6.19 6.52 -1.09
N VAL A 391 -5.74 5.38 -1.60
CA VAL A 391 -5.81 4.10 -0.89
C VAL A 391 -4.60 3.94 0.02
N VAL A 392 -4.85 3.97 1.34
CA VAL A 392 -3.83 3.92 2.38
C VAL A 392 -3.31 2.49 2.57
N GLN A 393 -1.99 2.34 2.47
CA GLN A 393 -1.26 1.09 2.67
C GLN A 393 0.18 1.36 3.14
N VAL A 394 0.93 0.32 3.50
CA VAL A 394 2.28 0.41 4.08
C VAL A 394 3.25 1.28 3.27
N ALA A 395 3.12 1.26 1.94
CA ALA A 395 4.00 1.99 1.04
C ALA A 395 3.75 3.51 1.01
N ASN A 396 2.56 3.99 1.41
CA ASN A 396 2.17 5.39 1.18
C ASN A 396 1.54 6.09 2.39
N PHE A 397 1.20 5.41 3.49
CA PHE A 397 0.48 6.08 4.59
C PHE A 397 1.23 7.31 5.13
N ARG A 398 2.56 7.27 5.14
CA ARG A 398 3.43 8.40 5.54
C ARG A 398 3.30 9.64 4.66
N GLN A 399 2.77 9.48 3.44
CA GLN A 399 2.51 10.57 2.49
C GLN A 399 1.12 11.19 2.64
N MET A 400 0.22 10.65 3.47
CA MET A 400 -1.16 11.15 3.60
C MET A 400 -1.22 12.67 3.88
N PRO A 401 -0.43 13.24 4.82
CA PRO A 401 -0.50 14.67 5.08
C PRO A 401 -0.01 15.51 3.89
N ALA A 402 1.09 15.11 3.25
CA ALA A 402 1.62 15.78 2.06
C ALA A 402 0.65 15.67 0.87
N PHE A 403 -0.10 14.58 0.77
CA PHE A 403 -1.11 14.38 -0.26
C PHE A 403 -2.30 15.34 -0.12
N ALA A 404 -2.73 15.62 1.12
CA ALA A 404 -3.74 16.64 1.38
C ALA A 404 -3.26 18.04 0.96
N GLU A 405 -1.98 18.35 1.17
CA GLU A 405 -1.38 19.61 0.72
C GLU A 405 -1.29 19.67 -0.82
N MET A 406 -0.82 18.61 -1.46
CA MET A 406 -0.76 18.50 -2.92
C MET A 406 -2.12 18.71 -3.58
N ALA A 407 -3.19 18.12 -3.04
CA ALA A 407 -4.54 18.29 -3.57
C ALA A 407 -5.00 19.76 -3.51
N ARG A 408 -4.71 20.45 -2.42
CA ARG A 408 -4.99 21.88 -2.25
C ARG A 408 -4.19 22.72 -3.24
N ASP A 409 -2.90 22.41 -3.42
CA ASP A 409 -2.01 23.17 -4.30
C ASP A 409 -2.40 23.00 -5.79
N ILE A 410 -2.93 21.84 -6.16
CA ILE A 410 -3.54 21.59 -7.48
C ILE A 410 -4.84 22.41 -7.66
N GLY A 411 -5.53 22.75 -6.58
CA GLY A 411 -6.86 23.37 -6.62
C GLY A 411 -8.01 22.35 -6.71
N ALA A 412 -7.81 21.14 -6.20
CA ALA A 412 -8.91 20.19 -5.97
C ALA A 412 -9.78 20.65 -4.79
N ASP A 413 -11.07 20.28 -4.80
CA ASP A 413 -12.02 20.60 -3.73
C ASP A 413 -11.77 19.74 -2.47
N GLY A 414 -11.09 18.60 -2.61
CA GLY A 414 -10.80 17.73 -1.47
C GLY A 414 -10.05 16.45 -1.79
N VAL A 415 -9.82 15.68 -0.73
CA VAL A 415 -9.21 14.35 -0.75
C VAL A 415 -10.12 13.35 -0.07
N HIS A 416 -10.23 12.15 -0.64
CA HIS A 416 -10.84 11.00 0.02
C HIS A 416 -9.79 9.91 0.30
N PHE A 417 -9.54 9.63 1.57
CA PHE A 417 -8.70 8.52 2.00
C PHE A 417 -9.52 7.26 2.22
N LEU A 418 -9.02 6.12 1.72
CA LEU A 418 -9.67 4.83 1.83
C LEU A 418 -8.71 3.80 2.43
N MET A 419 -9.22 2.94 3.30
CA MET A 419 -8.54 1.72 3.72
C MET A 419 -8.31 0.77 2.55
N LEU A 420 -7.16 0.08 2.53
CA LEU A 420 -6.87 -1.00 1.59
C LEU A 420 -7.89 -2.14 1.71
N ARG A 421 -8.24 -2.75 0.57
CA ARG A 421 -9.14 -3.90 0.48
C ARG A 421 -8.49 -5.02 -0.31
N ASN A 422 -8.83 -6.26 0.04
CA ASN A 422 -8.39 -7.42 -0.73
C ASN A 422 -9.46 -7.82 -1.76
N TRP A 423 -9.17 -7.55 -3.04
CA TRP A 423 -10.03 -7.93 -4.17
C TRP A 423 -9.72 -9.33 -4.72
N GLY A 424 -9.02 -10.17 -3.93
CA GLY A 424 -8.46 -11.44 -4.39
C GLY A 424 -7.15 -11.27 -5.17
N THR A 425 -6.51 -10.10 -5.03
CA THR A 425 -5.22 -9.77 -5.67
C THR A 425 -4.03 -10.12 -4.79
N PHE A 426 -4.27 -10.26 -3.48
CA PHE A 426 -3.29 -10.63 -2.49
C PHE A 426 -3.70 -11.92 -1.80
N THR A 427 -2.71 -12.73 -1.38
CA THR A 427 -2.97 -13.73 -0.35
C THR A 427 -3.32 -13.01 0.97
N PRO A 428 -4.01 -13.66 1.92
CA PRO A 428 -4.32 -13.04 3.21
C PRO A 428 -3.08 -12.48 3.92
N GLU A 429 -1.95 -13.18 3.87
CA GLU A 429 -0.70 -12.81 4.53
C GLU A 429 -0.09 -11.56 3.88
N VAL A 430 -0.06 -11.52 2.54
CA VAL A 430 0.39 -10.33 1.81
C VAL A 430 -0.53 -9.16 2.09
N PHE A 431 -1.85 -9.36 2.09
CA PHE A 431 -2.81 -8.30 2.40
C PHE A 431 -2.59 -7.75 3.81
N GLN A 432 -2.44 -8.62 4.81
CA GLN A 432 -2.14 -8.22 6.19
C GLN A 432 -0.84 -7.42 6.28
N SER A 433 0.21 -7.81 5.55
CA SER A 433 1.48 -7.06 5.52
C SER A 433 1.41 -5.68 4.85
N MET A 434 0.33 -5.40 4.12
CA MET A 434 0.12 -4.14 3.38
C MET A 434 -0.89 -3.23 4.09
N ALA A 435 -1.88 -3.81 4.76
CA ALA A 435 -2.97 -3.13 5.45
C ALA A 435 -2.54 -2.62 6.82
N VAL A 436 -1.95 -1.42 6.85
CA VAL A 436 -1.50 -0.74 8.08
C VAL A 436 -2.60 -0.47 9.11
N THR A 437 -3.87 -0.63 8.72
CA THR A 437 -5.03 -0.45 9.58
C THR A 437 -5.25 -1.61 10.55
N PHE A 438 -4.60 -2.75 10.35
CA PHE A 438 -4.66 -3.86 11.32
C PHE A 438 -3.80 -3.57 12.54
N ASP A 439 -4.36 -3.80 13.73
CA ASP A 439 -3.67 -3.57 15.00
C ASP A 439 -2.42 -4.44 15.15
N THR A 440 -2.40 -5.58 14.46
CA THR A 440 -1.28 -6.53 14.42
C THR A 440 -0.15 -6.08 13.49
N HIS A 441 -0.37 -5.05 12.66
CA HIS A 441 0.62 -4.57 11.71
C HIS A 441 1.77 -3.82 12.44
N PRO A 442 3.06 -4.10 12.12
CA PRO A 442 4.20 -3.47 12.79
C PRO A 442 4.20 -1.95 12.76
N ASP A 443 3.74 -1.36 11.65
CA ASP A 443 3.66 0.10 11.47
C ASP A 443 2.32 0.71 11.96
N HIS A 444 1.40 -0.06 12.56
CA HIS A 444 0.07 0.44 12.93
C HIS A 444 0.14 1.67 13.85
N ALA A 445 1.01 1.64 14.84
CA ALA A 445 1.20 2.77 15.75
C ALA A 445 1.66 4.05 15.02
N GLU A 446 2.57 3.93 14.04
CA GLU A 446 3.00 5.07 13.23
C GLU A 446 1.88 5.54 12.29
N PHE A 447 1.10 4.61 11.73
CA PHE A 447 -0.09 4.95 10.95
C PHE A 447 -1.07 5.79 11.78
N LEU A 448 -1.34 5.43 13.04
CA LEU A 448 -2.18 6.23 13.94
C LEU A 448 -1.57 7.61 14.22
N GLU A 449 -0.25 7.73 14.38
CA GLU A 449 0.43 9.03 14.51
C GLU A 449 0.20 9.91 13.27
N VAL A 450 0.34 9.34 12.06
CA VAL A 450 0.13 10.06 10.80
C VAL A 450 -1.34 10.41 10.58
N LEU A 451 -2.27 9.52 10.92
CA LEU A 451 -3.71 9.76 10.84
C LEU A 451 -4.15 10.94 11.75
N ASN A 452 -3.41 11.20 12.83
CA ASN A 452 -3.63 12.32 13.73
C ASN A 452 -2.90 13.61 13.33
N ASP A 453 -2.19 13.64 12.20
CA ASP A 453 -1.53 14.86 11.70
C ASP A 453 -2.56 15.99 11.50
N PRO A 454 -2.33 17.22 12.02
CA PRO A 454 -3.25 18.34 11.88
C PRO A 454 -3.61 18.71 10.45
N ARG A 455 -2.74 18.44 9.46
CA ARG A 455 -3.02 18.72 8.05
C ARG A 455 -4.20 17.90 7.53
N LEU A 456 -4.48 16.75 8.13
CA LEU A 456 -5.64 15.92 7.83
C LEU A 456 -6.95 16.45 8.45
N ASN A 457 -6.91 17.58 9.17
CA ASN A 457 -8.10 18.34 9.58
C ASN A 457 -8.52 19.41 8.57
N ALA A 458 -7.75 19.61 7.49
CA ALA A 458 -8.05 20.66 6.54
C ALA A 458 -9.45 20.46 5.93
N PRO A 459 -10.19 21.55 5.64
CA PRO A 459 -11.44 21.47 4.88
C PRO A 459 -11.23 20.70 3.58
N GLY A 460 -12.21 19.85 3.23
CA GLY A 460 -12.13 19.00 2.05
C GLY A 460 -11.37 17.68 2.25
N VAL A 461 -10.75 17.44 3.42
CA VAL A 461 -10.18 16.13 3.74
C VAL A 461 -11.26 15.22 4.33
N ASP A 462 -11.56 14.15 3.60
CA ASP A 462 -12.42 13.06 4.05
C ASP A 462 -11.57 11.80 4.34
N LEU A 463 -11.53 11.40 5.61
CA LEU A 463 -10.79 10.22 6.07
C LEU A 463 -11.53 8.90 5.79
N GLY A 464 -12.75 8.96 5.24
CA GLY A 464 -13.53 7.77 4.89
C GLY A 464 -13.66 6.81 6.07
N ASN A 465 -13.35 5.53 5.83
CA ASN A 465 -13.41 4.47 6.84
C ASN A 465 -12.21 4.43 7.80
N LEU A 466 -11.22 5.31 7.62
CA LEU A 466 -10.11 5.46 8.56
C LEU A 466 -10.48 6.38 9.74
N GLY A 467 -11.50 7.23 9.56
CA GLY A 467 -11.86 8.25 10.56
C GLY A 467 -12.15 7.69 11.96
N GLN A 468 -12.68 6.46 12.06
CA GLN A 468 -12.95 5.79 13.33
C GLN A 468 -11.68 5.38 14.11
N LEU A 469 -10.57 5.18 13.40
CA LEU A 469 -9.28 4.82 14.01
C LEU A 469 -8.60 6.05 14.61
N ARG A 470 -9.14 7.24 14.32
CA ARG A 470 -8.65 8.49 14.86
C ARG A 470 -9.07 8.62 16.32
N GLN A 471 -8.11 8.81 17.21
CA GLN A 471 -8.40 9.00 18.62
C GLN A 471 -8.79 10.46 18.88
N PRO A 472 -10.05 10.75 19.33
CA PRO A 472 -10.44 12.11 19.67
C PRO A 472 -9.59 12.59 20.85
N GLY A 473 -8.89 13.72 20.68
CA GLY A 473 -8.10 14.30 21.77
C GLY A 473 -6.73 13.67 22.01
N ALA A 474 -6.26 12.75 21.15
CA ALA A 474 -4.84 12.50 21.06
C ALA A 474 -4.18 13.83 20.65
N PRO A 475 -3.33 14.46 21.49
CA PRO A 475 -2.67 15.68 21.09
C PRO A 475 -1.97 15.37 19.79
N ALA A 476 -2.20 16.21 18.77
CA ALA A 476 -1.29 16.27 17.64
C ALA A 476 0.09 16.33 18.26
N VAL A 477 0.90 15.30 18.08
CA VAL A 477 2.27 15.35 18.54
C VAL A 477 2.97 16.27 17.54
N ARG A 478 2.76 17.58 17.73
CA ARG A 478 3.80 18.56 17.48
C ARG A 478 4.95 18.12 18.35
N THR A 479 5.81 17.25 17.80
CA THR A 479 7.11 17.02 18.38
C THR A 479 7.93 18.27 18.11
N THR A 480 7.63 19.34 18.84
CA THR A 480 8.61 20.39 19.16
C THR A 480 9.59 19.90 20.23
N LYS A 481 9.39 18.70 20.77
CA LYS A 481 10.41 18.02 21.57
C LYS A 481 11.52 17.59 20.63
N THR A 482 12.65 18.29 20.72
CA THR A 482 13.95 17.80 20.26
C THR A 482 14.07 16.33 20.64
N PRO A 483 14.43 15.43 19.71
CA PRO A 483 14.61 14.03 20.03
C PRO A 483 15.57 13.89 21.22
N PRO A 484 15.39 12.86 22.08
CA PRO A 484 16.34 12.62 23.15
C PRO A 484 17.73 12.44 22.53
N MET A 485 18.69 13.21 23.04
CA MET A 485 20.10 13.11 22.66
C MET A 485 20.82 12.33 23.75
N GLY A 486 21.49 11.24 23.37
CA GLY A 486 22.47 10.56 24.21
C GLY A 486 23.87 11.13 23.99
N ASP A 487 24.87 10.61 24.72
CA ASP A 487 26.27 10.91 24.40
C ASP A 487 26.60 10.26 23.05
N PRO A 488 27.03 11.03 22.02
CA PRO A 488 27.43 10.47 20.74
C PRO A 488 28.45 9.33 20.86
N LYS A 489 29.29 9.34 21.91
CA LYS A 489 30.28 8.28 22.19
C LYS A 489 29.67 6.90 22.41
N ASP A 490 28.40 6.83 22.81
CA ASP A 490 27.70 5.58 23.10
C ASP A 490 27.26 4.83 21.83
N ALA A 491 27.26 5.50 20.67
CA ALA A 491 26.95 4.88 19.39
C ALA A 491 28.18 4.85 18.46
N LYS A 492 28.48 3.70 17.87
CA LYS A 492 29.48 3.57 16.78
C LYS A 492 28.94 4.12 15.46
N LEU A 493 29.81 4.29 14.48
CA LEU A 493 29.43 4.71 13.13
C LEU A 493 29.95 3.72 12.09
N ILE A 494 29.03 2.97 11.50
CA ILE A 494 29.28 2.03 10.41
C ILE A 494 29.21 2.83 9.10
N LEU A 495 30.39 3.10 8.53
CA LEU A 495 30.51 3.91 7.33
C LEU A 495 30.74 3.02 6.11
N VAL A 496 29.69 2.79 5.32
CA VAL A 496 29.76 1.99 4.10
C VAL A 496 30.23 2.85 2.93
N LEU A 497 31.46 2.63 2.52
CA LEU A 497 32.15 3.38 1.48
C LEU A 497 32.19 2.56 0.18
N GLY A 498 31.88 3.21 -0.94
CA GLY A 498 32.01 2.56 -2.24
C GLY A 498 31.62 3.49 -3.37
N VAL A 499 31.11 2.92 -4.45
CA VAL A 499 30.48 3.66 -5.55
C VAL A 499 29.04 3.20 -5.76
N GLN A 500 28.29 3.94 -6.56
CA GLN A 500 26.95 3.52 -6.96
C GLN A 500 26.97 2.12 -7.57
N ARG A 501 25.88 1.37 -7.40
CA ARG A 501 25.65 0.05 -8.03
C ARG A 501 26.53 -1.10 -7.52
N THR A 502 27.07 -0.98 -6.32
CA THR A 502 27.82 -2.05 -5.62
C THR A 502 26.94 -3.01 -4.80
N GLY A 503 25.61 -2.88 -4.90
CA GLY A 503 24.64 -3.67 -4.12
C GLY A 503 24.29 -3.07 -2.75
N SER A 504 24.72 -1.84 -2.50
CA SER A 504 24.48 -1.13 -1.23
C SER A 504 23.00 -1.05 -0.83
N ASN A 505 22.06 -0.86 -1.77
CA ASN A 505 20.63 -0.85 -1.43
C ASN A 505 20.14 -2.18 -0.86
N TYR A 506 20.68 -3.30 -1.35
CA TYR A 506 20.35 -4.62 -0.83
C TYR A 506 20.96 -4.83 0.56
N LEU A 507 22.25 -4.50 0.72
CA LEU A 507 22.94 -4.54 2.02
C LEU A 507 22.19 -3.72 3.08
N PHE A 508 21.78 -2.50 2.75
CA PHE A 508 21.04 -1.64 3.67
C PHE A 508 19.64 -2.18 3.98
N GLY A 509 18.96 -2.82 3.01
CA GLY A 509 17.71 -3.54 3.28
C GLY A 509 17.89 -4.70 4.27
N CYS A 510 19.06 -5.34 4.30
CA CYS A 510 19.40 -6.31 5.33
C CYS A 510 19.73 -5.64 6.68
N LEU A 511 20.54 -4.57 6.68
CA LEU A 511 20.92 -3.84 7.89
C LEU A 511 19.72 -3.22 8.62
N ASP A 512 18.65 -2.86 7.90
CA ASP A 512 17.40 -2.37 8.49
C ASP A 512 16.74 -3.39 9.46
N ARG A 513 17.15 -4.67 9.44
CA ARG A 513 16.69 -5.70 10.37
C ARG A 513 17.44 -5.73 11.70
N VAL A 514 18.57 -5.03 11.80
CA VAL A 514 19.38 -4.97 13.02
C VAL A 514 18.83 -3.87 13.91
N LYS A 515 18.08 -4.25 14.95
CA LYS A 515 17.37 -3.30 15.82
C LYS A 515 18.33 -2.35 16.55
N GLU A 516 19.57 -2.73 16.76
CA GLU A 516 20.58 -1.92 17.42
C GLU A 516 21.11 -0.78 16.52
N PHE A 517 20.78 -0.78 15.22
CA PHE A 517 21.29 0.19 14.26
C PHE A 517 20.26 1.27 13.93
N TYR A 518 20.71 2.52 13.93
CA TYR A 518 20.04 3.62 13.26
C TYR A 518 20.52 3.68 11.80
N THR A 519 19.75 3.07 10.90
CA THR A 519 20.10 2.98 9.48
C THR A 519 19.61 4.18 8.68
N LEU A 520 20.52 4.77 7.91
CA LEU A 520 20.27 5.86 6.97
C LEU A 520 20.67 5.42 5.56
N ARG A 521 20.68 6.35 4.59
CA ARG A 521 21.14 6.08 3.22
C ARG A 521 22.32 7.00 2.90
N GLU A 522 22.17 7.85 1.89
CA GLU A 522 23.24 8.74 1.40
C GLU A 522 23.00 10.14 1.96
N VAL A 523 23.30 10.33 3.24
CA VAL A 523 23.07 11.60 3.97
C VAL A 523 23.79 12.78 3.31
N PHE A 524 24.95 12.54 2.72
CA PHE A 524 25.73 13.57 2.06
C PHE A 524 25.45 13.66 0.55
N ASN A 525 24.37 13.07 0.02
CA ASN A 525 24.08 13.20 -1.41
C ASN A 525 23.64 14.64 -1.75
N PRO A 526 24.18 15.26 -2.82
CA PRO A 526 23.82 16.63 -3.19
C PRO A 526 22.33 16.82 -3.55
N LEU A 527 21.61 15.74 -3.87
CA LEU A 527 20.18 15.77 -4.21
C LEU A 527 19.25 15.48 -3.03
N GLY A 528 19.79 15.13 -1.86
CA GLY A 528 18.99 14.79 -0.69
C GLY A 528 19.81 14.18 0.45
N ALA A 529 19.47 14.52 1.69
CA ALA A 529 19.98 13.86 2.90
C ALA A 529 19.26 12.53 3.13
N PHE A 530 19.45 11.57 2.22
CA PHE A 530 18.60 10.38 2.13
C PHE A 530 18.63 9.52 3.40
N GLY A 531 17.44 9.17 3.91
CA GLY A 531 17.25 8.41 5.14
C GLY A 531 16.83 9.27 6.34
N MET A 532 16.88 10.60 6.25
CA MET A 532 16.44 11.50 7.33
C MET A 532 14.94 11.41 7.60
N THR A 533 14.16 10.94 6.63
CA THR A 533 12.73 10.63 6.77
C THR A 533 12.47 9.29 7.50
N PHE A 534 13.48 8.43 7.65
CA PHE A 534 13.32 7.12 8.29
C PHE A 534 13.17 7.27 9.82
N HIS A 535 12.82 6.17 10.48
CA HIS A 535 12.69 6.09 11.94
C HIS A 535 11.85 7.25 12.50
N LYS A 536 10.62 7.46 11.99
CA LYS A 536 9.72 8.57 12.38
C LYS A 536 10.28 9.98 12.11
N GLN A 537 11.04 10.15 11.02
CA GLN A 537 11.63 11.43 10.62
C GLN A 537 12.56 12.06 11.67
N MET A 538 13.18 11.25 12.53
CA MET A 538 13.98 11.75 13.66
C MET A 538 15.14 12.64 13.21
N GLY A 539 15.77 12.31 12.08
CA GLY A 539 16.79 13.15 11.47
C GLY A 539 16.25 14.53 11.09
N LEU A 540 15.15 14.58 10.32
CA LEU A 540 14.52 15.85 9.92
C LEU A 540 14.09 16.69 11.13
N ARG A 541 13.50 16.07 12.16
CA ARG A 541 13.06 16.76 13.37
C ARG A 541 14.24 17.35 14.15
N HIS A 542 15.32 16.58 14.29
CA HIS A 542 16.54 17.03 14.98
C HIS A 542 17.18 18.21 14.27
N PHE A 543 17.50 18.08 12.98
CA PHE A 543 18.14 19.15 12.23
C PHE A 543 17.22 20.35 12.05
N GLY A 544 15.90 20.14 11.96
CA GLY A 544 14.93 21.24 11.99
C GLY A 544 14.99 22.02 13.30
N ALA A 545 14.97 21.32 14.44
CA ALA A 545 15.10 21.96 15.75
C ALA A 545 16.46 22.67 15.92
N LEU A 546 17.55 22.03 15.50
CA LEU A 546 18.92 22.55 15.56
C LEU A 546 19.06 23.86 14.77
N LEU A 547 18.46 23.92 13.58
CA LEU A 547 18.56 25.06 12.67
C LEU A 547 17.45 26.09 12.86
N GLY A 548 16.50 25.85 13.77
CA GLY A 548 15.30 26.69 13.92
C GLY A 548 14.40 26.70 12.68
N GLN A 549 14.40 25.61 11.91
CA GLN A 549 13.66 25.48 10.65
C GLN A 549 12.73 24.26 10.68
N THR A 550 11.77 24.23 9.77
CA THR A 550 10.96 23.02 9.51
C THR A 550 11.32 22.50 8.12
N PHE A 551 11.78 21.25 8.06
CA PHE A 551 12.05 20.56 6.81
C PHE A 551 10.93 19.56 6.55
N THR A 552 10.25 19.70 5.41
CA THR A 552 9.18 18.78 4.98
C THR A 552 9.68 17.65 4.10
N SER A 553 10.95 17.71 3.66
CA SER A 553 11.58 16.72 2.80
C SER A 553 13.06 16.58 3.15
N GLU A 554 13.59 15.37 3.01
CA GLU A 554 15.04 15.13 3.04
C GLU A 554 15.78 15.70 1.83
N ARG A 555 15.05 16.19 0.81
CA ARG A 555 15.61 16.89 -0.36
C ARG A 555 15.64 18.42 -0.20
N ASP A 556 15.34 18.95 0.98
CA ASP A 556 15.40 20.39 1.21
C ASP A 556 16.83 20.92 1.00
N PRO A 557 17.06 21.87 0.07
CA PRO A 557 18.40 22.35 -0.25
C PRO A 557 19.17 22.88 0.96
N ARG A 558 18.47 23.49 1.94
CA ARG A 558 19.09 24.06 3.14
C ARG A 558 19.61 22.97 4.06
N LEU A 559 18.87 21.88 4.19
CA LEU A 559 19.31 20.70 4.93
C LEU A 559 20.50 20.05 4.24
N CYS A 560 20.42 19.86 2.91
CA CYS A 560 21.51 19.29 2.12
C CYS A 560 22.80 20.12 2.22
N GLU A 561 22.68 21.45 2.15
CA GLU A 561 23.79 22.37 2.32
C GLU A 561 24.40 22.24 3.72
N TYR A 562 23.58 22.25 4.77
CA TYR A 562 24.05 22.13 6.15
C TYR A 562 24.79 20.81 6.41
N VAL A 563 24.16 19.66 6.10
CA VAL A 563 24.76 18.36 6.39
C VAL A 563 26.06 18.10 5.60
N ARG A 564 26.23 18.79 4.46
CA ARG A 564 27.43 18.69 3.63
C ARG A 564 28.50 19.72 3.98
N ALA A 565 28.14 20.79 4.70
CA ALA A 565 29.08 21.84 5.11
C ALA A 565 30.02 21.35 6.21
N ASP A 566 29.50 20.63 7.21
CA ASP A 566 30.28 19.97 8.25
C ASP A 566 29.81 18.51 8.44
N PRO A 567 30.40 17.58 7.68
CA PRO A 567 30.10 16.16 7.81
C PRO A 567 30.45 15.60 9.20
N ALA A 568 31.52 16.08 9.84
CA ALA A 568 31.95 15.57 11.14
C ALA A 568 30.93 15.93 12.24
N GLU A 569 30.49 17.19 12.28
CA GLU A 569 29.43 17.66 13.17
C GLU A 569 28.11 16.93 12.92
N THR A 570 27.73 16.78 11.65
CA THR A 570 26.52 16.05 11.25
C THR A 570 26.52 14.62 11.80
N LEU A 571 27.65 13.92 11.71
CA LEU A 571 27.78 12.55 12.21
C LEU A 571 27.71 12.49 13.74
N GLN A 572 28.25 13.48 14.45
CA GLN A 572 28.10 13.57 15.91
C GLN A 572 26.63 13.72 16.31
N HIS A 573 25.88 14.57 15.61
CA HIS A 573 24.44 14.71 15.83
C HIS A 573 23.68 13.40 15.58
N LEU A 574 23.96 12.74 14.46
CA LEU A 574 23.32 11.45 14.13
C LEU A 574 23.64 10.35 15.14
N ARG A 575 24.86 10.33 15.68
CA ARG A 575 25.26 9.40 16.75
C ARG A 575 24.60 9.71 18.08
N GLY A 576 24.49 10.99 18.45
CA GLY A 576 23.77 11.41 19.65
C GLY A 576 22.28 11.07 19.56
N LEU A 577 21.67 11.20 18.37
CA LEU A 577 20.30 10.72 18.12
C LEU A 577 20.19 9.21 18.28
N ALA A 578 21.11 8.45 17.69
CA ALA A 578 21.13 6.99 17.83
C ALA A 578 21.23 6.57 19.31
N ALA A 579 22.18 7.15 20.05
CA ALA A 579 22.37 6.88 21.48
C ALA A 579 21.11 7.23 22.30
N GLY A 580 20.49 8.39 22.03
CA GLY A 580 19.26 8.79 22.72
C GLY A 580 18.04 7.91 22.39
N MET A 581 18.07 7.21 21.26
CA MET A 581 17.12 6.16 20.89
C MET A 581 17.48 4.77 21.44
N GLY A 582 18.55 4.64 22.23
CA GLY A 582 19.05 3.36 22.72
C GLY A 582 19.64 2.47 21.61
N ARG A 583 20.15 3.07 20.53
CA ARG A 583 20.83 2.38 19.42
C ARG A 583 22.33 2.44 19.64
N ASN A 584 23.01 1.35 19.30
CA ASN A 584 24.45 1.18 19.52
C ASN A 584 25.30 1.61 18.31
N ALA A 585 24.69 1.81 17.14
CA ALA A 585 25.40 2.30 15.97
C ALA A 585 24.51 3.08 15.01
N VAL A 586 25.13 3.95 14.23
CA VAL A 586 24.58 4.56 13.01
C VAL A 586 25.16 3.83 11.82
N ALA A 587 24.37 3.49 10.81
CA ALA A 587 24.85 2.94 9.55
C ALA A 587 24.43 3.83 8.38
N LEU A 588 25.38 4.27 7.55
CA LEU A 588 25.11 5.10 6.36
C LEU A 588 26.12 4.82 5.25
N LYS A 589 25.76 5.21 4.03
CA LYS A 589 26.60 5.00 2.84
C LYS A 589 27.08 6.31 2.25
N VAL A 590 28.34 6.33 1.80
CA VAL A 590 28.98 7.47 1.16
C VAL A 590 29.68 7.04 -0.12
N PHE A 591 29.43 7.79 -1.19
CA PHE A 591 30.03 7.58 -2.50
C PHE A 591 31.03 8.68 -2.88
N ASP A 592 31.80 8.42 -3.92
CA ASP A 592 32.93 9.20 -4.46
C ASP A 592 32.64 10.68 -4.72
N ASN A 593 31.39 11.07 -4.97
CA ASN A 593 30.99 12.44 -5.26
C ASN A 593 30.19 13.14 -4.14
N GLN A 594 30.11 12.52 -2.96
CA GLN A 594 29.25 13.00 -1.89
C GLN A 594 29.98 13.88 -0.87
N LEU A 595 31.31 13.83 -0.83
CA LEU A 595 32.13 14.69 0.03
C LEU A 595 32.91 15.68 -0.85
N GLN A 596 32.96 16.94 -0.43
CA GLN A 596 33.41 18.05 -1.28
C GLN A 596 34.92 18.07 -1.54
N ASN A 597 35.72 17.41 -0.71
CA ASN A 597 37.16 17.22 -0.92
C ASN A 597 37.69 16.02 -0.11
N ALA A 598 38.91 15.56 -0.45
CA ALA A 598 39.56 14.41 0.20
C ALA A 598 39.91 14.64 1.69
N ASN A 599 40.04 15.90 2.13
CA ASN A 599 40.34 16.21 3.52
C ASN A 599 39.14 15.88 4.44
N LEU A 600 37.91 16.11 3.97
CA LEU A 600 36.69 15.74 4.69
C LEU A 600 36.56 14.23 4.90
N CYS A 601 36.99 13.41 3.92
CA CYS A 601 37.05 11.96 4.10
C CYS A 601 38.03 11.55 5.21
N ASN A 602 39.22 12.15 5.23
CA ASN A 602 40.22 11.89 6.27
C ASN A 602 39.69 12.30 7.66
N GLU A 603 39.01 13.44 7.74
CA GLU A 603 38.40 13.95 8.95
C GLU A 603 37.36 12.98 9.53
N ILE A 604 36.40 12.53 8.71
CA ILE A 604 35.41 11.54 9.13
C ILE A 604 36.09 10.24 9.55
N LEU A 605 37.07 9.76 8.77
CA LEU A 605 37.77 8.52 9.09
C LEU A 605 38.63 8.61 10.35
N SER A 606 39.04 9.80 10.79
CA SER A 606 39.84 10.00 12.00
C SER A 606 39.05 9.77 13.30
N ASP A 607 37.70 9.85 13.26
CA ASP A 607 36.85 9.60 14.42
C ASP A 607 36.99 8.14 14.91
N PRO A 608 37.46 7.88 16.15
CA PRO A 608 37.67 6.52 16.65
C PRO A 608 36.40 5.66 16.72
N ALA A 609 35.21 6.24 16.61
CA ALA A 609 33.96 5.50 16.54
C ALA A 609 33.59 4.98 15.15
N VAL A 610 34.27 5.47 14.10
CA VAL A 610 34.03 5.04 12.73
C VAL A 610 34.62 3.66 12.48
N VAL A 611 33.76 2.73 12.09
CA VAL A 611 34.07 1.40 11.57
C VAL A 611 33.87 1.43 10.06
N PRO A 612 34.94 1.53 9.26
CA PRO A 612 34.82 1.63 7.80
C PRO A 612 34.50 0.26 7.18
N VAL A 613 33.54 0.25 6.25
CA VAL A 613 33.17 -0.91 5.43
C VAL A 613 33.38 -0.55 3.97
N LEU A 614 34.31 -1.21 3.28
CA LEU A 614 34.51 -1.03 1.84
C LEU A 614 33.62 -2.00 1.07
N LEU A 615 32.64 -1.48 0.34
CA LEU A 615 31.74 -2.28 -0.50
C LEU A 615 32.15 -2.18 -1.98
N LYS A 616 32.67 -3.28 -2.51
CA LYS A 616 33.29 -3.36 -3.83
C LYS A 616 32.48 -4.23 -4.80
N ARG A 617 32.56 -3.91 -6.09
CA ARG A 617 32.00 -4.72 -7.18
C ARG A 617 32.91 -4.62 -8.38
N GLN A 618 32.86 -5.63 -9.25
CA GLN A 618 33.52 -5.61 -10.56
C GLN A 618 33.27 -4.27 -11.27
N LEU A 619 34.34 -3.65 -11.77
CA LEU A 619 34.34 -2.28 -12.27
C LEU A 619 33.36 -2.12 -13.44
N LEU A 620 33.50 -2.93 -14.48
CA LEU A 620 32.63 -2.89 -15.65
C LEU A 620 31.16 -3.18 -15.28
N ALA A 621 30.91 -4.08 -14.31
CA ALA A 621 29.55 -4.43 -13.89
C ALA A 621 28.86 -3.25 -13.21
N SER A 622 29.61 -2.50 -12.41
CA SER A 622 29.12 -1.30 -11.73
C SER A 622 28.82 -0.20 -12.74
N TYR A 623 29.71 -0.01 -13.72
CA TYR A 623 29.53 0.99 -14.78
C TYR A 623 28.30 0.71 -15.64
N ILE A 624 28.19 -0.48 -16.21
CA ILE A 624 27.03 -0.87 -17.04
C ILE A 624 25.74 -0.72 -16.24
N SER A 625 25.74 -1.18 -14.99
CA SER A 625 24.56 -1.07 -14.12
C SER A 625 24.20 0.40 -13.82
N ARG A 626 25.18 1.29 -13.73
CA ARG A 626 25.00 2.73 -13.53
C ARG A 626 24.46 3.39 -14.79
N THR A 627 24.99 3.05 -15.96
CA THR A 627 24.52 3.53 -17.26
C THR A 627 23.06 3.14 -17.48
N LYS A 628 22.70 1.88 -17.24
CA LYS A 628 21.30 1.42 -17.32
C LYS A 628 20.39 2.16 -16.34
N ALA A 629 20.82 2.35 -15.09
CA ALA A 629 20.03 3.06 -14.10
C ALA A 629 19.76 4.52 -14.50
N ARG A 630 20.77 5.20 -15.06
CA ARG A 630 20.64 6.57 -15.58
C ARG A 630 19.69 6.66 -16.77
N MET A 631 19.85 5.77 -17.75
CA MET A 631 19.00 5.75 -18.95
C MET A 631 17.55 5.41 -18.63
N ALA A 632 17.31 4.46 -17.73
CA ALA A 632 15.97 4.09 -17.32
C ALA A 632 15.35 5.07 -16.32
N ASN A 633 16.14 6.01 -15.79
CA ASN A 633 15.84 6.82 -14.61
C ASN A 633 15.30 6.00 -13.41
N VAL A 634 15.86 4.80 -13.19
CA VAL A 634 15.44 3.90 -12.10
C VAL A 634 16.64 3.26 -11.40
N TRP A 635 16.69 3.45 -10.08
CA TRP A 635 17.85 3.12 -9.25
C TRP A 635 17.71 1.83 -8.42
N ALA A 636 16.53 1.21 -8.39
CA ALA A 636 16.27 -0.08 -7.73
C ALA A 636 15.01 -0.76 -8.28
N ARG A 637 14.83 -2.07 -8.02
CA ARG A 637 13.56 -2.81 -8.17
C ARG A 637 12.86 -2.73 -9.55
N LYS A 638 13.64 -2.60 -10.63
CA LYS A 638 13.15 -2.68 -12.02
C LYS A 638 14.06 -3.56 -12.85
N ASP A 639 13.48 -4.52 -13.55
CA ASP A 639 14.17 -5.30 -14.57
C ASP A 639 14.51 -4.40 -15.77
N VAL A 640 15.80 -4.29 -16.05
CA VAL A 640 16.40 -3.56 -17.18
C VAL A 640 17.25 -4.50 -18.04
N THR A 641 17.01 -5.82 -17.97
CA THR A 641 17.72 -6.84 -18.75
C THR A 641 17.63 -6.56 -20.25
N GLY A 642 16.46 -6.12 -20.72
CA GLY A 642 16.25 -5.73 -22.13
C GLY A 642 16.92 -4.42 -22.54
N LEU A 643 17.32 -3.57 -21.60
CA LEU A 643 18.00 -2.31 -21.91
C LEU A 643 19.49 -2.56 -22.13
N ARG A 644 19.95 -2.51 -23.37
CA ARG A 644 21.34 -2.76 -23.75
C ARG A 644 22.00 -1.47 -24.24
N PRO A 645 22.63 -0.67 -23.37
CA PRO A 645 23.28 0.56 -23.77
C PRO A 645 24.50 0.27 -24.64
N GLU A 646 24.87 1.21 -25.50
CA GLU A 646 26.22 1.27 -26.06
C GLU A 646 27.14 1.92 -25.02
N ILE A 647 28.31 1.32 -24.79
CA ILE A 647 29.32 1.83 -23.87
C ILE A 647 30.47 2.41 -24.68
N ASP A 648 30.72 3.70 -24.49
CA ASP A 648 31.96 4.33 -24.94
C ASP A 648 33.12 3.88 -24.02
N VAL A 649 34.21 3.42 -24.64
CA VAL A 649 35.35 2.86 -23.91
C VAL A 649 36.17 3.96 -23.22
N ASP A 650 36.26 5.15 -23.80
CA ASP A 650 37.01 6.27 -23.23
C ASP A 650 36.30 6.82 -21.99
N ASP A 651 34.97 7.00 -22.07
CA ASP A 651 34.15 7.37 -20.90
C ASP A 651 34.24 6.33 -19.77
N TYR A 652 34.24 5.04 -20.15
CA TYR A 652 34.38 3.96 -19.19
C TYR A 652 35.75 3.99 -18.49
N LEU A 653 36.85 4.15 -19.24
CA LEU A 653 38.19 4.17 -18.67
C LEU A 653 38.40 5.39 -17.77
N GLN A 654 37.88 6.56 -18.16
CA GLN A 654 37.90 7.74 -17.29
C GLN A 654 37.17 7.48 -15.96
N TRP A 655 36.00 6.85 -16.01
CA TRP A 655 35.27 6.46 -14.80
C TRP A 655 35.99 5.37 -13.99
N GLN A 656 36.64 4.42 -14.67
CA GLN A 656 37.41 3.34 -14.05
C GLN A 656 38.57 3.91 -13.23
N ASP A 657 39.36 4.81 -13.81
CA ASP A 657 40.52 5.41 -13.16
C ASP A 657 40.09 6.26 -11.97
N ALA A 658 39.03 7.06 -12.10
CA ALA A 658 38.46 7.82 -10.99
C ALA A 658 37.98 6.90 -9.85
N THR A 659 37.34 5.78 -10.19
CA THR A 659 36.84 4.80 -9.21
C THR A 659 38.00 4.10 -8.50
N ILE A 660 39.04 3.68 -9.23
CA ILE A 660 40.25 3.08 -8.64
C ILE A 660 40.93 4.08 -7.72
N GLY A 661 41.10 5.33 -8.17
CA GLY A 661 41.68 6.42 -7.38
C GLY A 661 40.91 6.67 -6.08
N TRP A 662 39.57 6.65 -6.12
CA TRP A 662 38.72 6.76 -4.93
C TRP A 662 39.01 5.67 -3.89
N TYR A 663 39.04 4.40 -4.30
CA TYR A 663 39.34 3.31 -3.35
C TYR A 663 40.77 3.37 -2.83
N GLN A 664 41.75 3.72 -3.66
CA GLN A 664 43.14 3.88 -3.23
C GLN A 664 43.26 4.99 -2.18
N GLN A 665 42.64 6.15 -2.42
CA GLN A 665 42.63 7.25 -1.46
C GLN A 665 42.02 6.85 -0.11
N LEU A 666 40.92 6.09 -0.13
CA LEU A 666 40.30 5.57 1.10
C LEU A 666 41.22 4.60 1.83
N GLU A 667 41.83 3.66 1.13
CA GLU A 667 42.72 2.67 1.72
C GLU A 667 44.00 3.31 2.26
N ASP A 668 44.57 4.30 1.58
CA ASP A 668 45.75 5.05 2.03
C ASP A 668 45.41 5.90 3.27
N ALA A 669 44.23 6.54 3.27
CA ALA A 669 43.73 7.26 4.43
C ALA A 669 43.59 6.35 5.65
N MET A 670 42.95 5.19 5.48
CA MET A 670 42.78 4.21 6.55
C MET A 670 44.12 3.66 7.04
N GLN A 671 45.06 3.37 6.14
CA GLN A 671 46.39 2.90 6.52
C GLN A 671 47.14 3.94 7.35
N ARG A 672 47.13 5.22 6.94
CA ARG A 672 47.75 6.31 7.71
C ARG A 672 47.13 6.49 9.09
N LEU A 673 45.81 6.28 9.19
CA LEU A 673 45.05 6.39 10.44
C LEU A 673 45.09 5.11 11.29
N GLY A 674 45.75 4.04 10.83
CA GLY A 674 45.78 2.76 11.52
C GLY A 674 44.43 2.05 11.59
N LYS A 675 43.52 2.30 10.64
CA LYS A 675 42.20 1.68 10.56
C LYS A 675 42.17 0.52 9.58
N THR A 676 41.55 -0.59 10.02
CA THR A 676 41.33 -1.77 9.17
C THR A 676 39.88 -1.80 8.69
N PRO A 677 39.62 -1.71 7.38
CA PRO A 677 38.26 -1.80 6.87
C PRO A 677 37.72 -3.23 6.80
N ILE A 678 36.42 -3.37 7.01
CA ILE A 678 35.68 -4.57 6.64
C ILE A 678 35.48 -4.54 5.12
N ASN A 679 36.00 -5.54 4.41
CA ASN A 679 35.88 -5.63 2.96
C ASN A 679 34.70 -6.53 2.58
N LEU A 680 33.73 -5.96 1.87
CA LEU A 680 32.59 -6.68 1.32
C LEU A 680 32.58 -6.57 -0.21
N THR A 681 32.23 -7.66 -0.87
CA THR A 681 32.00 -7.67 -2.32
C THR A 681 30.53 -7.87 -2.64
N TYR A 682 30.08 -7.36 -3.79
CA TYR A 682 28.73 -7.60 -4.31
C TYR A 682 28.35 -9.09 -4.28
N ASN A 683 29.27 -9.98 -4.64
CA ASN A 683 28.98 -11.42 -4.65
C ASN A 683 28.80 -11.98 -3.24
N GLN A 684 29.60 -11.55 -2.27
CA GLN A 684 29.44 -11.96 -0.87
C GLN A 684 28.10 -11.50 -0.29
N ILE A 685 27.63 -10.30 -0.68
CA ILE A 685 26.34 -9.81 -0.18
C ILE A 685 25.14 -10.40 -0.94
N THR A 686 25.30 -10.92 -2.16
CA THR A 686 24.18 -11.36 -3.00
C THR A 686 24.09 -12.86 -3.24
N ARG A 687 25.04 -13.65 -2.75
CA ARG A 687 25.02 -15.12 -2.86
C ARG A 687 24.81 -15.73 -1.48
N GLY A 688 23.94 -16.73 -1.38
CA GLY A 688 23.66 -17.44 -0.13
C GLY A 688 22.54 -16.80 0.70
N SER A 689 22.39 -17.22 1.95
CA SER A 689 21.32 -16.74 2.83
C SER A 689 21.59 -15.30 3.27
N PRO A 690 20.60 -14.40 3.19
CA PRO A 690 20.71 -13.03 3.71
C PRO A 690 21.02 -12.99 5.21
N ARG A 691 20.49 -13.96 5.97
CA ARG A 691 20.78 -14.14 7.40
C ARG A 691 22.24 -14.50 7.65
N GLU A 692 22.79 -15.46 6.91
CA GLU A 692 24.18 -15.88 7.05
C GLU A 692 25.14 -14.74 6.73
N MET A 693 24.88 -14.03 5.62
CA MET A 693 25.62 -12.84 5.22
C MET A 693 25.59 -11.76 6.30
N LEU A 694 24.40 -11.45 6.83
CA LEU A 694 24.23 -10.43 7.86
C LEU A 694 24.91 -10.84 9.17
N ASN A 695 24.74 -12.08 9.64
CA ASN A 695 25.41 -12.57 10.84
C ASN A 695 26.93 -12.59 10.71
N ALA A 696 27.47 -12.92 9.52
CA ALA A 696 28.90 -12.83 9.24
C ALA A 696 29.40 -11.37 9.32
N LEU A 697 28.63 -10.43 8.78
CA LEU A 697 28.93 -9.00 8.89
C LEU A 697 28.86 -8.51 10.33
N LEU A 698 27.81 -8.86 11.08
CA LEU A 698 27.66 -8.50 12.50
C LEU A 698 28.80 -9.05 13.36
N SER A 699 29.28 -10.25 13.07
CA SER A 699 30.47 -10.81 13.73
C SER A 699 31.72 -9.96 13.51
N GLN A 700 31.98 -9.54 12.26
CA GLN A 700 33.12 -8.66 11.95
C GLN A 700 32.95 -7.26 12.57
N LEU A 701 31.74 -6.71 12.55
CA LEU A 701 31.42 -5.45 13.23
C LEU A 701 31.63 -5.56 14.75
N GLY A 702 31.29 -6.70 15.35
CA GLY A 702 31.55 -7.02 16.76
C GLY A 702 33.03 -6.99 17.12
N GLN A 703 33.90 -7.53 16.25
CA GLN A 703 35.36 -7.44 16.42
C GLN A 703 35.87 -5.99 16.36
N ALA A 704 35.16 -5.12 15.63
CA ALA A 704 35.43 -3.69 15.56
C ALA A 704 34.74 -2.87 16.68
N GLY A 705 34.14 -3.54 17.68
CA GLY A 705 33.52 -2.91 18.84
C GLY A 705 32.11 -2.37 18.62
N VAL A 706 31.38 -2.87 17.61
CA VAL A 706 29.96 -2.59 17.42
C VAL A 706 29.13 -3.64 18.16
N VAL A 707 28.29 -3.21 19.10
CA VAL A 707 27.42 -4.11 19.87
C VAL A 707 26.10 -4.33 19.13
N SER A 708 25.84 -5.57 18.74
CA SER A 708 24.60 -6.00 18.07
C SER A 708 24.26 -7.44 18.41
N MET A 709 22.98 -7.79 18.47
CA MET A 709 22.56 -9.19 18.60
C MET A 709 22.59 -9.93 17.25
N PRO A 710 22.96 -11.21 17.22
CA PRO A 710 22.80 -12.05 16.04
C PRO A 710 21.33 -12.16 15.64
N ILE A 711 21.08 -12.21 14.33
CA ILE A 711 19.74 -12.39 13.78
C ILE A 711 19.36 -13.86 13.89
N ARG A 712 18.28 -14.13 14.63
CA ARG A 712 17.78 -15.48 14.94
C ARG A 712 16.74 -15.96 13.93
N ASP A 713 15.87 -15.07 13.49
CA ASP A 713 14.77 -15.38 12.58
C ASP A 713 15.24 -15.44 11.12
N ASP A 714 14.65 -16.32 10.32
CA ASP A 714 14.87 -16.36 8.89
C ASP A 714 14.15 -15.19 8.22
N PHE A 715 14.88 -14.42 7.40
CA PHE A 715 14.32 -13.33 6.61
C PHE A 715 14.94 -13.39 5.21
N ASP A 716 14.09 -13.32 4.19
CA ASP A 716 14.50 -13.37 2.78
C ASP A 716 14.13 -12.05 2.08
N PRO A 717 14.90 -10.97 2.27
CA PRO A 717 14.68 -9.74 1.54
C PRO A 717 14.86 -10.05 0.05
N PRO A 718 13.87 -9.78 -0.81
CA PRO A 718 13.96 -10.17 -2.21
C PRO A 718 15.13 -9.47 -2.89
N LEU A 719 16.14 -10.25 -3.29
CA LEU A 719 17.22 -9.76 -4.15
C LEU A 719 16.70 -9.64 -5.59
N MET A 720 16.16 -8.47 -5.93
CA MET A 720 15.77 -8.20 -7.31
C MET A 720 16.96 -7.64 -8.10
N ARG A 721 17.71 -8.53 -8.76
CA ARG A 721 18.72 -8.10 -9.73
C ARG A 721 18.02 -7.37 -10.87
N GLN A 722 18.45 -6.14 -11.15
CA GLN A 722 17.91 -5.36 -12.26
C GLN A 722 18.37 -5.88 -13.62
N ASP A 723 19.45 -6.66 -13.65
CA ASP A 723 19.92 -7.33 -14.85
C ASP A 723 20.26 -8.77 -14.47
N THR A 724 19.60 -9.72 -15.12
CA THR A 724 19.74 -11.15 -14.88
C THR A 724 20.68 -11.83 -15.89
N THR A 725 21.23 -11.09 -16.86
CA THR A 725 22.13 -11.63 -17.87
C THR A 725 23.47 -11.98 -17.22
N ASP A 726 23.94 -13.22 -17.42
CA ASP A 726 25.15 -13.72 -16.77
C ASP A 726 26.43 -13.09 -17.34
N ASP A 727 26.62 -13.16 -18.67
CA ASP A 727 27.76 -12.51 -19.33
C ASP A 727 27.59 -10.99 -19.31
N ILE A 728 28.60 -10.30 -18.79
CA ILE A 728 28.63 -8.86 -18.69
C ILE A 728 28.61 -8.15 -20.06
N PHE A 729 29.19 -8.77 -21.09
CA PHE A 729 29.25 -8.18 -22.43
C PHE A 729 27.91 -8.30 -23.16
N ASP A 730 27.06 -9.27 -22.80
CA ASP A 730 25.71 -9.41 -23.33
C ASP A 730 24.72 -8.39 -22.74
N ARG A 731 25.15 -7.66 -21.71
CA ARG A 731 24.35 -6.59 -21.08
C ARG A 731 24.34 -5.29 -21.89
N VAL A 732 25.18 -5.17 -22.91
CA VAL A 732 25.39 -3.94 -23.70
C VAL A 732 25.24 -4.24 -25.19
N ALA A 733 24.85 -3.25 -26.00
CA ALA A 733 24.61 -3.47 -27.43
C ALA A 733 25.91 -3.71 -28.21
N ASN A 734 27.00 -3.06 -27.80
CA ASN A 734 28.31 -3.12 -28.44
C ASN A 734 29.30 -4.05 -27.71
N GLY A 735 28.83 -5.13 -27.08
CA GLY A 735 29.62 -6.00 -26.19
C GLY A 735 30.92 -6.55 -26.78
N ASN A 736 30.86 -7.08 -28.02
CA ASN A 736 32.06 -7.59 -28.71
C ASN A 736 33.09 -6.48 -28.99
N THR A 737 32.62 -5.33 -29.47
CA THR A 737 33.47 -4.16 -29.75
C THR A 737 34.10 -3.64 -28.47
N LEU A 738 33.32 -3.49 -27.40
CA LEU A 738 33.80 -3.07 -26.08
C LEU A 738 34.88 -4.02 -25.55
N LYS A 739 34.64 -5.33 -25.61
CA LYS A 739 35.61 -6.36 -25.19
C LYS A 739 36.93 -6.27 -25.95
N ASN A 740 36.87 -6.08 -27.27
CA ASN A 740 38.05 -5.93 -28.11
C ASN A 740 38.80 -4.62 -27.82
N ASN A 741 38.08 -3.51 -27.64
CA ASN A 741 38.68 -2.21 -27.29
C ASN A 741 39.36 -2.24 -25.91
N LEU A 742 38.76 -2.89 -24.91
CA LEU A 742 39.39 -3.08 -23.61
C LEU A 742 40.63 -3.97 -23.70
N ARG A 743 40.61 -4.99 -24.56
CA ARG A 743 41.75 -5.90 -24.77
C ARG A 743 42.90 -5.20 -25.47
N SER A 744 42.64 -4.42 -26.53
CA SER A 744 43.68 -3.71 -27.28
C SER A 744 44.37 -2.61 -26.46
N ARG A 745 43.69 -2.12 -25.41
CA ARG A 745 44.23 -1.14 -24.46
C ARG A 745 44.78 -1.77 -23.18
N GLU A 746 44.85 -3.11 -23.09
CA GLU A 746 45.32 -3.86 -21.91
C GLU A 746 44.50 -3.60 -20.62
N GLN A 747 43.24 -3.18 -20.77
CA GLN A 747 42.33 -2.84 -19.66
C GLN A 747 41.29 -3.93 -19.35
N LEU A 748 41.20 -4.98 -20.16
CA LEU A 748 40.16 -6.00 -20.03
C LEU A 748 40.17 -6.72 -18.67
N GLN A 749 41.35 -7.07 -18.15
CA GLN A 749 41.44 -7.76 -16.86
C GLN A 749 41.02 -6.83 -15.73
N ILE A 750 41.54 -5.60 -15.72
CA ILE A 750 41.19 -4.56 -14.73
C ILE A 750 39.67 -4.32 -14.72
N ALA A 751 39.05 -4.24 -15.90
CA ALA A 751 37.62 -4.02 -16.04
C ALA A 751 36.77 -5.15 -15.42
N LEU A 752 37.28 -6.38 -15.45
CA LEU A 752 36.65 -7.57 -14.90
C LEU A 752 37.02 -7.85 -13.44
N ASP A 753 37.93 -7.08 -12.86
CA ASP A 753 38.33 -7.23 -11.47
C ASP A 753 37.52 -6.33 -10.51
N ILE A 754 37.56 -6.69 -9.24
CA ILE A 754 37.20 -5.78 -8.16
C ILE A 754 38.35 -4.78 -7.94
N PRO A 755 38.06 -3.53 -7.54
CA PRO A 755 39.11 -2.55 -7.26
C PRO A 755 39.95 -2.99 -6.04
N LEU A 756 41.18 -3.45 -6.30
CA LEU A 756 42.19 -3.85 -5.33
C LEU A 756 43.42 -2.95 -5.43
N ARG A 757 44.25 -2.90 -4.37
CA ARG A 757 45.56 -2.24 -4.43
C ARG A 757 46.39 -2.83 -5.57
N PRO A 758 47.17 -1.99 -6.29
CA PRO A 758 48.09 -2.46 -7.33
C PRO A 758 49.05 -3.54 -6.83
N GLU A 759 49.50 -3.45 -5.58
CA GLU A 759 50.43 -4.40 -4.91
C GLU A 759 49.82 -5.79 -4.66
N THR A 760 48.49 -5.89 -4.63
CA THR A 760 47.74 -7.16 -4.48
C THR A 760 47.29 -7.76 -5.82
N ARG A 761 47.61 -7.11 -6.95
CA ARG A 761 47.40 -7.69 -8.28
C ARG A 761 48.52 -8.68 -8.55
N ILE A 762 48.24 -9.97 -8.36
CA ILE A 762 49.09 -11.01 -8.96
C ILE A 762 48.85 -10.90 -10.47
N TYR A 763 49.86 -10.38 -11.19
CA TYR A 763 49.83 -10.23 -12.65
C TYR A 763 49.76 -11.58 -13.37
#